data_AF-A0A8X6J664-F1
#
_entry.id   AF-A0A8X6J664-F1
#
_cell.length_a   1.000
_cell.length_b   1.000
_cell.length_c   1.000
_cell.angle_alpha   90.00
_cell.angle_beta   90.00
_cell.angle_gamma   90.00
#
_symmetry.space_group_name_H-M   'P 1'
#
loop_
_entity.id
_entity.type
_entity.pdbx_description
1 polymer ?
#
loop_
_entity_poly.entity_id
_entity_poly.type
_entity_poly.pdbx_seq_one_letter_code
_entity_poly.pdbx_strand_id
1 'polypeptide(L)'
;MVIKLIRGEKIFYLMVTFPTCITTSPGKMYNLLFYACCYCCSSRLGMVNFHPSREFWESSLEMPVSSLLKDFQNPILRESWLNSLSGRQLTVIFLHLFKDQQNAQLFKEHELWKHDDIPTQQKRKMLTDVSESLLNYYLVSRFSNSKSELAITEVAKPVLNSELYLLQNNKYDRKSLLFTLFITDPNLLKQIFHFNKVQKKSFSPCILKNPPRQRSTSFKDFLSDSVLQEILTHHDLSRDDGFTSQFQGFFHHQDRIYLFIRRASDSDLILNSNQVVHGYKPDRIILDFSSNANQVNLCTKNIKHGLKIANSIVSQYFEYECSFVDVHNHNAVAQVRTFISSCVQKSIPNVSMYELRFLSSKPRTYLTLTTDNIEGVLQKIEPVVGSVLRDISLIQHVKSTCLIKKNVKILNHCLKISMDLPSCQKQNPATYRQIITDLLTWNNSYDAPNHDYLEVAQYLSSLGFLNLREYYFIICANDKDDLDLHVINPFCNNRLEIASDYDEDYDDPIMCDLCERDILPDTYKKQRYYSLGVTINYLKVIEWFEEQLASLNITSNKVATGVYYVIVGTSLVSLIIPDCCSDKSYLTIDKLKINPAALISFNKENFKPFLDLYIVPIADLICEHQTLSEVLGEAVEKGVPKLLPNVSFQALNCYPYIPLQQTKLATQEKTLQLQIKNGNIYINDIEVVNKQSKLGMNIFFILLEQFWHDFKEGIPPEQHKTLSIGQIADSLGNISDTEQQIRKPINRMQKTMAEKLAKTLGLNVKRDDIIQTLPWSGIGIKEYGYRLNPFTLLLKKSYFL
;
A
#
# COMPACT_ATOMS: atom_id res chain seq x y z
N MET A 1 42.04 -39.44 -16.19
CA MET A 1 41.04 -40.44 -16.64
C MET A 1 40.05 -39.75 -17.57
N VAL A 2 39.72 -40.35 -18.72
CA VAL A 2 38.71 -39.83 -19.65
C VAL A 2 37.42 -40.62 -19.47
N ILE A 3 36.34 -39.96 -19.07
CA ILE A 3 35.02 -40.59 -18.90
C ILE A 3 34.16 -40.25 -20.11
N LYS A 4 33.69 -41.29 -20.82
CA LYS A 4 32.78 -41.19 -21.95
C LYS A 4 31.35 -41.20 -21.43
N LEU A 5 30.61 -40.11 -21.62
CA LEU A 5 29.19 -40.02 -21.28
C LEU A 5 28.36 -39.92 -22.56
N ILE A 6 27.39 -40.81 -22.69
CA ILE A 6 26.48 -40.89 -23.83
C ILE A 6 25.10 -40.44 -23.35
N ARG A 7 24.53 -39.42 -23.99
CA ARG A 7 23.15 -38.98 -23.75
C ARG A 7 22.48 -38.72 -25.10
N GLY A 8 21.61 -39.65 -25.51
CA GLY A 8 21.11 -39.70 -26.88
C GLY A 8 22.22 -40.02 -27.88
N GLU A 9 22.12 -39.51 -29.12
CA GLU A 9 23.11 -39.78 -30.19
C GLU A 9 24.43 -38.99 -30.08
N LYS A 10 24.60 -38.16 -29.05
CA LYS A 10 25.85 -37.39 -28.86
C LYS A 10 26.67 -37.93 -27.69
N ILE A 11 27.97 -38.05 -27.96
CA ILE A 11 28.98 -38.57 -27.05
C ILE A 11 29.84 -37.40 -26.58
N PHE A 12 29.97 -37.24 -25.26
CA PHE A 12 30.84 -36.26 -24.63
C PHE A 12 31.96 -36.97 -23.87
N TYR A 13 33.17 -36.43 -23.92
CA TYR A 13 34.32 -36.95 -23.18
C TYR A 13 34.79 -35.91 -22.16
N LEU A 14 34.77 -36.28 -20.88
CA LEU A 14 35.26 -35.44 -19.80
C LEU A 14 36.64 -35.95 -19.36
N MET A 15 37.66 -35.11 -19.44
CA MET A 15 39.00 -35.40 -18.91
C MET A 15 39.12 -34.88 -17.47
N VAL A 16 39.46 -35.78 -16.54
CA VAL A 16 39.79 -35.40 -15.15
C VAL A 16 41.23 -35.80 -14.85
N THR A 17 42.04 -34.83 -14.46
CA THR A 17 43.42 -35.01 -13.98
C THR A 17 43.46 -34.89 -12.45
N PHE A 18 44.12 -35.84 -11.79
CA PHE A 18 44.35 -35.82 -10.34
C PHE A 18 45.86 -35.62 -10.06
N PRO A 19 46.26 -34.83 -9.06
CA PRO A 19 47.63 -34.82 -8.57
C PRO A 19 47.91 -36.07 -7.72
N THR A 20 49.16 -36.51 -7.81
CA THR A 20 49.73 -37.74 -7.27
C THR A 20 49.77 -37.82 -5.75
N CYS A 21 49.52 -39.06 -5.27
CA CYS A 21 50.02 -39.74 -4.06
C CYS A 21 48.93 -40.14 -3.05
N ILE A 22 48.56 -41.42 -3.08
CA ILE A 22 48.65 -42.38 -1.97
C ILE A 22 48.19 -43.75 -2.51
N THR A 23 49.12 -44.70 -2.46
CA THR A 23 48.94 -46.13 -2.71
C THR A 23 48.12 -46.77 -1.61
N THR A 24 47.06 -47.54 -1.92
CA THR A 24 46.89 -48.97 -1.57
C THR A 24 45.44 -49.50 -1.77
N SER A 25 45.37 -50.68 -2.41
CA SER A 25 44.31 -51.72 -2.42
C SER A 25 43.03 -51.54 -3.28
N PRO A 26 42.61 -52.56 -4.08
CA PRO A 26 41.53 -52.43 -5.08
C PRO A 26 40.10 -52.48 -4.49
N GLY A 27 39.93 -52.85 -3.22
CA GLY A 27 38.61 -53.04 -2.59
C GLY A 27 37.90 -51.75 -2.15
N LYS A 28 38.58 -50.59 -2.15
CA LYS A 28 37.98 -49.30 -1.73
C LYS A 28 37.49 -48.42 -2.89
N MET A 29 37.68 -48.83 -4.14
CA MET A 29 37.34 -48.02 -5.32
C MET A 29 35.81 -47.94 -5.57
N TYR A 30 35.04 -48.97 -5.19
CA TYR A 30 33.58 -48.96 -5.31
C TYR A 30 32.90 -48.02 -4.31
N ASN A 31 33.43 -47.89 -3.09
CA ASN A 31 32.88 -46.96 -2.10
C ASN A 31 33.23 -45.51 -2.40
N LEU A 32 34.36 -45.22 -3.07
CA LEU A 32 34.71 -43.85 -3.47
C LEU A 32 33.89 -43.35 -4.66
N LEU A 33 33.45 -44.22 -5.58
CA LEU A 33 32.52 -43.85 -6.66
C LEU A 33 31.10 -43.58 -6.13
N PHE A 34 30.63 -44.34 -5.14
CA PHE A 34 29.35 -44.05 -4.48
C PHE A 34 29.42 -42.77 -3.62
N TYR A 35 30.51 -42.56 -2.90
CA TYR A 35 30.71 -41.32 -2.15
C TYR A 35 30.91 -40.10 -3.07
N ALA A 36 31.58 -40.21 -4.22
CA ALA A 36 31.74 -39.09 -5.16
C ALA A 36 30.43 -38.73 -5.88
N CYS A 37 29.57 -39.71 -6.20
CA CYS A 37 28.24 -39.44 -6.76
C CYS A 37 27.31 -38.77 -5.72
N CYS A 38 27.44 -39.12 -4.43
CA CYS A 38 26.72 -38.44 -3.35
C CYS A 38 27.34 -37.08 -2.96
N TYR A 39 28.66 -36.89 -3.05
CA TYR A 39 29.32 -35.63 -2.69
C TYR A 39 29.22 -34.54 -3.78
N CYS A 40 29.10 -34.92 -5.06
CA CYS A 40 28.73 -33.98 -6.12
C CYS A 40 27.27 -33.51 -6.02
N CYS A 41 26.43 -34.18 -5.23
CA CYS A 41 25.09 -33.71 -4.90
C CYS A 41 24.99 -32.92 -3.58
N SER A 42 26.06 -32.82 -2.78
CA SER A 42 25.94 -32.24 -1.42
C SER A 42 27.17 -31.51 -0.88
N SER A 43 27.90 -30.76 -1.71
CA SER A 43 28.87 -29.81 -1.13
C SER A 43 29.10 -28.53 -1.95
N ARG A 44 28.74 -27.42 -1.30
CA ARG A 44 29.21 -26.01 -1.49
C ARG A 44 28.55 -25.17 -2.60
N LEU A 45 27.24 -24.97 -2.45
CA LEU A 45 26.52 -23.69 -2.38
C LEU A 45 25.05 -24.07 -2.18
N GLY A 46 24.41 -23.66 -1.08
CA GLY A 46 23.07 -24.11 -0.68
C GLY A 46 21.98 -23.79 -1.71
N MET A 47 21.81 -24.66 -2.70
CA MET A 47 20.66 -24.64 -3.61
C MET A 47 19.54 -25.45 -2.99
N VAL A 48 18.59 -24.74 -2.39
CA VAL A 48 17.31 -25.36 -2.03
C VAL A 48 16.58 -25.75 -3.31
N ASN A 49 16.17 -27.01 -3.43
CA ASN A 49 15.41 -27.49 -4.57
C ASN A 49 14.00 -26.90 -4.53
N PHE A 50 13.77 -25.84 -5.32
CA PHE A 50 12.45 -25.26 -5.52
C PHE A 50 11.61 -26.18 -6.42
N HIS A 51 10.46 -26.62 -5.92
CA HIS A 51 9.45 -27.28 -6.73
C HIS A 51 8.10 -26.58 -6.56
N PRO A 52 7.50 -26.01 -7.62
CA PRO A 52 8.04 -25.75 -8.95
C PRO A 52 9.30 -24.87 -8.95
N SER A 53 9.89 -24.68 -10.12
CA SER A 53 11.14 -23.94 -10.30
C SER A 53 11.11 -22.57 -9.61
N ARG A 54 12.28 -22.06 -9.26
CA ARG A 54 12.42 -20.71 -8.69
C ARG A 54 11.80 -19.63 -9.59
N GLU A 55 11.92 -19.78 -10.91
CA GLU A 55 11.32 -18.89 -11.90
C GLU A 55 9.79 -18.89 -11.84
N PHE A 56 9.16 -20.05 -11.59
CA PHE A 56 7.70 -20.09 -11.39
C PHE A 56 7.27 -19.19 -10.23
N TRP A 57 7.98 -19.23 -9.10
CA TRP A 57 7.66 -18.42 -7.94
C TRP A 57 8.02 -16.94 -8.11
N GLU A 58 9.21 -16.62 -8.60
CA GLU A 58 9.72 -15.24 -8.73
C GLU A 58 9.14 -14.51 -9.96
N SER A 59 8.96 -15.20 -11.08
CA SER A 59 8.48 -14.61 -12.34
C SER A 59 6.97 -14.75 -12.51
N SER A 60 6.42 -15.97 -12.43
CA SER A 60 5.00 -16.22 -12.70
C SER A 60 4.08 -15.78 -11.57
N LEU A 61 4.51 -15.96 -10.30
CA LEU A 61 3.72 -15.58 -9.12
C LEU A 61 4.21 -14.30 -8.43
N GLU A 62 5.33 -13.74 -8.88
CA GLU A 62 5.95 -12.51 -8.38
C GLU A 62 6.22 -12.50 -6.88
N MET A 63 6.68 -13.62 -6.37
CA MET A 63 7.03 -13.77 -4.97
C MET A 63 8.50 -13.44 -4.72
N PRO A 64 8.83 -12.70 -3.64
CA PRO A 64 10.21 -12.40 -3.29
C PRO A 64 10.87 -13.61 -2.62
N VAL A 65 11.05 -14.70 -3.38
CA VAL A 65 11.49 -16.01 -2.87
C VAL A 65 12.81 -15.91 -2.12
N SER A 66 13.76 -15.10 -2.61
CA SER A 66 15.04 -14.88 -1.93
C SER A 66 14.89 -14.35 -0.50
N SER A 67 13.95 -13.45 -0.26
CA SER A 67 13.66 -12.91 1.07
C SER A 67 12.95 -13.96 1.92
N LEU A 68 11.93 -14.60 1.34
CA LEU A 68 11.13 -15.60 2.04
C LEU A 68 11.95 -16.84 2.41
N LEU A 69 12.95 -17.20 1.61
CA LEU A 69 13.87 -18.29 1.91
C LEU A 69 14.72 -17.95 3.13
N LYS A 70 15.24 -16.72 3.24
CA LYS A 70 15.99 -16.28 4.43
C LYS A 70 15.13 -16.32 5.68
N ASP A 71 13.87 -15.89 5.57
CA ASP A 71 12.92 -15.97 6.69
C ASP A 71 12.64 -17.42 7.09
N PHE A 72 12.50 -18.32 6.11
CA PHE A 72 12.25 -19.73 6.36
C PHE A 72 13.46 -20.48 6.93
N GLN A 73 14.67 -20.07 6.55
CA GLN A 73 15.92 -20.60 7.12
C GLN A 73 16.11 -20.22 8.59
N ASN A 74 15.40 -19.21 9.10
CA ASN A 74 15.37 -18.90 10.52
C ASN A 74 14.51 -19.94 11.28
N PRO A 75 15.10 -20.77 12.17
CA PRO A 75 14.37 -21.83 12.85
C PRO A 75 13.19 -21.33 13.68
N ILE A 76 13.32 -20.16 14.31
CA ILE A 76 12.28 -19.55 15.17
C ILE A 76 11.07 -19.16 14.31
N LEU A 77 11.29 -18.52 13.17
CA LEU A 77 10.22 -18.11 12.27
C LEU A 77 9.53 -19.31 11.62
N ARG A 78 10.32 -20.34 11.27
CA ARG A 78 9.80 -21.60 10.71
C ARG A 78 8.92 -22.35 11.72
N GLU A 79 9.38 -22.47 12.97
CA GLU A 79 8.61 -23.09 14.05
C GLU A 79 7.35 -22.28 14.37
N SER A 80 7.46 -20.96 14.47
CA SER A 80 6.31 -20.05 14.66
C SER A 80 5.27 -20.22 13.54
N TRP A 81 5.71 -20.30 12.28
CA TRP A 81 4.82 -20.55 11.15
C TRP A 81 4.14 -21.93 11.26
N LEU A 82 4.89 -22.99 11.54
CA LEU A 82 4.32 -24.33 11.70
C LEU A 82 3.31 -24.38 12.86
N ASN A 83 3.58 -23.65 13.96
CA ASN A 83 2.68 -23.48 15.11
C ASN A 83 1.42 -22.67 14.77
N SER A 84 1.48 -21.78 13.78
CA SER A 84 0.32 -21.01 13.32
C SER A 84 -0.70 -21.81 12.48
N LEU A 85 -0.34 -23.00 11.96
CA LEU A 85 -1.23 -23.78 11.10
C LEU A 85 -2.35 -24.46 11.87
N SER A 86 -3.53 -24.55 11.26
CA SER A 86 -4.69 -25.27 11.83
C SER A 86 -4.52 -26.79 11.68
N GLY A 87 -5.27 -27.58 12.46
CA GLY A 87 -5.24 -29.05 12.35
C GLY A 87 -5.62 -29.55 10.94
N ARG A 88 -6.53 -28.86 10.25
CA ARG A 88 -6.90 -29.16 8.85
C ARG A 88 -5.74 -28.89 7.88
N GLN A 89 -5.10 -27.73 8.00
CA GLN A 89 -3.94 -27.35 7.19
C GLN A 89 -2.77 -28.33 7.39
N LEU A 90 -2.49 -28.69 8.63
CA LEU A 90 -1.47 -29.69 8.97
C LEU A 90 -1.79 -31.05 8.39
N THR A 91 -3.07 -31.46 8.41
CA THR A 91 -3.49 -32.75 7.85
C THR A 91 -3.28 -32.81 6.34
N VAL A 92 -3.56 -31.74 5.59
CA VAL A 92 -3.29 -31.68 4.14
C VAL A 92 -1.79 -31.86 3.84
N ILE A 93 -0.93 -31.13 4.55
CA ILE A 93 0.54 -31.23 4.38
C ILE A 93 1.03 -32.63 4.77
N PHE A 94 0.56 -33.13 5.92
CA PHE A 94 0.94 -34.43 6.45
C PHE A 94 0.57 -35.56 5.49
N LEU A 95 -0.67 -35.57 4.97
CA LEU A 95 -1.08 -36.58 4.01
C LEU A 95 -0.22 -36.53 2.75
N HIS A 96 0.08 -35.36 2.19
CA HIS A 96 0.92 -35.31 1.00
C HIS A 96 2.35 -35.83 1.22
N LEU A 97 3.01 -35.38 2.30
CA LEU A 97 4.41 -35.73 2.55
C LEU A 97 4.59 -37.20 2.95
N PHE A 98 3.62 -37.78 3.65
CA PHE A 98 3.73 -39.11 4.22
C PHE A 98 2.93 -40.19 3.49
N LYS A 99 1.86 -39.85 2.77
CA LYS A 99 1.04 -40.80 2.00
C LYS A 99 1.49 -40.92 0.54
N ASP A 100 1.80 -39.80 -0.11
CA ASP A 100 1.66 -39.70 -1.57
C ASP A 100 2.94 -39.52 -2.39
N GLN A 101 4.18 -39.59 -1.87
CA GLN A 101 5.38 -40.00 -2.67
C GLN A 101 6.79 -39.88 -2.03
N GLN A 102 7.05 -39.11 -0.96
CA GLN A 102 8.46 -38.74 -0.64
C GLN A 102 9.09 -39.44 0.57
N ASN A 103 8.33 -39.81 1.61
CA ASN A 103 8.90 -40.32 2.87
C ASN A 103 8.29 -41.64 3.36
N ALA A 104 7.57 -42.38 2.50
CA ALA A 104 6.92 -43.64 2.88
C ALA A 104 7.89 -44.68 3.49
N GLN A 105 9.17 -44.62 3.14
CA GLN A 105 10.21 -45.52 3.66
C GLN A 105 10.57 -45.28 5.13
N LEU A 106 10.31 -44.08 5.68
CA LEU A 106 10.56 -43.77 7.09
C LEU A 106 9.52 -44.39 8.04
N PHE A 107 8.47 -45.03 7.52
CA PHE A 107 7.35 -45.55 8.30
C PHE A 107 6.95 -47.00 7.99
N LYS A 108 7.94 -47.89 7.80
CA LYS A 108 7.69 -49.34 7.83
C LYS A 108 7.29 -49.89 9.22
N GLU A 109 7.45 -49.11 10.29
CA GLU A 109 7.17 -49.55 11.67
C GLU A 109 5.81 -49.07 12.24
N HIS A 110 5.04 -48.27 11.49
CA HIS A 110 3.78 -47.68 11.97
C HIS A 110 2.57 -47.98 11.07
N GLU A 111 2.46 -49.21 10.56
CA GLU A 111 1.30 -49.70 9.77
C GLU A 111 -0.03 -49.78 10.55
N LEU A 112 -0.09 -49.36 11.82
CA LEU A 112 -1.23 -49.57 12.72
C LEU A 112 -2.13 -48.35 12.96
N TRP A 113 -1.86 -47.18 12.37
CA TRP A 113 -2.59 -45.95 12.68
C TRP A 113 -3.44 -45.51 11.49
N LYS A 114 -4.78 -45.45 11.66
CA LYS A 114 -5.63 -44.67 10.75
C LYS A 114 -5.18 -43.22 10.86
N HIS A 115 -4.65 -42.64 9.78
CA HIS A 115 -3.99 -41.32 9.79
C HIS A 115 -4.88 -40.14 10.25
N ASP A 116 -6.20 -40.35 10.32
CA ASP A 116 -7.17 -39.40 10.87
C ASP A 116 -7.12 -39.32 12.42
N ASP A 117 -6.62 -40.37 13.09
CA ASP A 117 -6.59 -40.47 14.56
C ASP A 117 -5.30 -39.90 15.18
N ILE A 118 -4.33 -39.47 14.38
CA ILE A 118 -3.09 -38.87 14.88
C ILE A 118 -3.38 -37.46 15.43
N PRO A 119 -3.11 -37.19 16.74
CA PRO A 119 -3.32 -35.88 17.33
C PRO A 119 -2.57 -34.76 16.61
N THR A 120 -3.16 -33.56 16.57
CA THR A 120 -2.57 -32.40 15.87
C THR A 120 -1.15 -32.08 16.36
N GLN A 121 -0.88 -32.23 17.65
CA GLN A 121 0.45 -31.98 18.23
C GLN A 121 1.50 -32.99 17.75
N GLN A 122 1.10 -34.25 17.55
CA GLN A 122 1.99 -35.29 17.00
C GLN A 122 2.26 -35.05 15.52
N LYS A 123 1.25 -34.65 14.73
CA LYS A 123 1.44 -34.22 13.32
C LYS A 123 2.44 -33.07 13.22
N ARG A 124 2.36 -32.06 14.10
CA ARG A 124 3.34 -30.94 14.13
C ARG A 124 4.75 -31.43 14.40
N LYS A 125 4.94 -32.28 15.42
CA LYS A 125 6.26 -32.81 15.79
C LYS A 125 6.90 -33.54 14.60
N MET A 126 6.15 -34.43 13.94
CA MET A 126 6.63 -35.17 12.78
C MET A 126 6.96 -34.26 11.58
N LEU A 127 6.21 -33.17 11.39
CA LEU A 127 6.50 -32.18 10.34
C LEU A 127 7.74 -31.34 10.66
N THR A 128 8.03 -31.08 11.94
CA THR A 128 9.28 -30.43 12.37
C THR A 128 10.51 -31.25 11.97
N ASP A 129 10.42 -32.58 12.09
CA ASP A 129 11.50 -33.52 11.74
C ASP A 129 11.81 -33.50 10.22
N VAL A 130 10.85 -33.12 9.38
CA VAL A 130 11.02 -32.96 7.91
C VAL A 130 10.94 -31.50 7.47
N SER A 131 11.37 -30.58 8.33
CA SER A 131 11.18 -29.14 8.14
C SER A 131 11.80 -28.55 6.87
N GLU A 132 12.80 -29.18 6.27
CA GLU A 132 13.41 -28.75 5.00
C GLU A 132 12.46 -28.89 3.80
N SER A 133 11.57 -29.90 3.82
CA SER A 133 10.59 -30.14 2.76
C SER A 133 9.37 -29.22 2.83
N LEU A 134 9.27 -28.38 3.86
CA LEU A 134 8.11 -27.51 4.10
C LEU A 134 8.19 -26.15 3.37
N LEU A 135 9.30 -25.84 2.71
CA LEU A 135 9.50 -24.54 2.06
C LEU A 135 8.38 -24.20 1.07
N ASN A 136 7.97 -25.15 0.23
CA ASN A 136 6.93 -24.89 -0.77
C ASN A 136 5.59 -24.54 -0.11
N TYR A 137 5.22 -25.22 0.99
CA TYR A 137 4.02 -24.90 1.77
C TYR A 137 4.12 -23.55 2.47
N TYR A 138 5.31 -23.18 2.93
CA TYR A 138 5.56 -21.84 3.45
C TYR A 138 5.34 -20.77 2.36
N LEU A 139 5.86 -20.99 1.15
CA LEU A 139 5.62 -20.12 0.00
C LEU A 139 4.12 -20.04 -0.34
N VAL A 140 3.39 -21.16 -0.40
CA VAL A 140 1.93 -21.15 -0.62
C VAL A 140 1.19 -20.39 0.49
N SER A 141 1.63 -20.53 1.75
CA SER A 141 1.07 -19.78 2.87
C SER A 141 1.25 -18.27 2.70
N ARG A 142 2.44 -17.84 2.26
CA ARG A 142 2.74 -16.43 1.95
C ARG A 142 1.97 -15.93 0.73
N PHE A 143 1.82 -16.77 -0.30
CA PHE A 143 1.01 -16.49 -1.48
C PHE A 143 -0.44 -16.16 -1.08
N SER A 144 -1.02 -16.94 -0.17
CA SER A 144 -2.40 -16.81 0.33
C SER A 144 -2.74 -15.41 0.85
N ASN A 145 -1.81 -14.76 1.57
CA ASN A 145 -2.05 -13.48 2.25
C ASN A 145 -2.49 -12.33 1.32
N SER A 146 -2.17 -12.41 0.02
CA SER A 146 -2.43 -11.36 -0.97
C SER A 146 -3.58 -11.65 -1.93
N LYS A 147 -4.23 -12.81 -1.81
CA LYS A 147 -5.25 -13.32 -2.75
C LYS A 147 -6.66 -13.22 -2.16
N SER A 148 -7.61 -12.84 -3.01
CA SER A 148 -9.03 -12.78 -2.65
C SER A 148 -9.57 -14.20 -2.43
N GLU A 149 -10.52 -14.34 -1.50
CA GLU A 149 -11.22 -15.61 -1.29
C GLU A 149 -11.94 -16.06 -2.56
N LEU A 150 -12.60 -15.11 -3.24
CA LEU A 150 -13.31 -15.35 -4.48
C LEU A 150 -12.41 -15.98 -5.55
N ALA A 151 -11.19 -15.45 -5.75
CA ALA A 151 -10.30 -16.01 -6.76
C ALA A 151 -9.83 -17.43 -6.43
N ILE A 152 -9.57 -17.72 -5.15
CA ILE A 152 -9.20 -19.06 -4.70
C ILE A 152 -10.37 -20.02 -4.91
N THR A 153 -11.58 -19.63 -4.48
CA THR A 153 -12.77 -20.49 -4.61
C THR A 153 -13.17 -20.74 -6.04
N GLU A 154 -13.04 -19.75 -6.93
CA GLU A 154 -13.46 -19.87 -8.32
C GLU A 154 -12.59 -20.86 -9.10
N VAL A 155 -11.27 -20.85 -8.84
CA VAL A 155 -10.35 -21.85 -9.40
C VAL A 155 -10.50 -23.20 -8.70
N ALA A 156 -10.86 -23.21 -7.41
CA ALA A 156 -11.02 -24.45 -6.64
C ALA A 156 -12.26 -25.26 -7.04
N LYS A 157 -13.41 -24.62 -7.25
CA LYS A 157 -14.70 -25.29 -7.55
C LYS A 157 -14.65 -26.34 -8.67
N PRO A 158 -14.04 -26.08 -9.85
CA PRO A 158 -14.03 -27.07 -10.94
C PRO A 158 -13.04 -28.22 -10.70
N VAL A 159 -12.05 -28.03 -9.82
CA VAL A 159 -10.96 -29.01 -9.60
C VAL A 159 -11.19 -29.84 -8.33
N LEU A 160 -11.78 -29.23 -7.30
CA LEU A 160 -11.95 -29.82 -5.97
C LEU A 160 -13.42 -29.84 -5.59
N ASN A 161 -13.83 -30.89 -4.85
CA ASN A 161 -15.10 -30.86 -4.14
C ASN A 161 -15.01 -29.86 -2.98
N SER A 162 -15.31 -28.59 -3.29
CA SER A 162 -15.12 -27.45 -2.38
C SER A 162 -15.89 -27.58 -1.07
N GLU A 163 -16.95 -28.39 -1.03
CA GLU A 163 -17.76 -28.67 0.17
C GLU A 163 -16.96 -29.26 1.32
N LEU A 164 -15.91 -30.04 1.03
CA LEU A 164 -15.04 -30.64 2.05
C LEU A 164 -14.19 -29.60 2.81
N TYR A 165 -14.06 -28.38 2.27
CA TYR A 165 -13.21 -27.31 2.82
C TYR A 165 -14.00 -26.15 3.44
N LEU A 166 -15.32 -26.30 3.52
CA LEU A 166 -16.21 -25.36 4.19
C LEU A 166 -16.05 -25.44 5.73
N LEU A 167 -15.98 -24.28 6.36
CA LEU A 167 -16.08 -24.10 7.81
C LEU A 167 -17.57 -23.93 8.18
N GLN A 168 -17.89 -24.14 9.47
CA GLN A 168 -19.27 -24.02 10.00
C GLN A 168 -19.95 -22.65 9.71
N ASN A 169 -19.19 -21.63 9.32
CA ASN A 169 -19.67 -20.27 8.98
C ASN A 169 -19.78 -20.01 7.46
N ASN A 170 -19.84 -21.03 6.60
CA ASN A 170 -19.78 -20.89 5.14
C ASN A 170 -18.52 -20.18 4.60
N LYS A 171 -17.43 -20.18 5.38
CA LYS A 171 -16.12 -19.65 4.98
C LYS A 171 -15.20 -20.79 4.60
N TYR A 172 -14.36 -20.61 3.59
CA TYR A 172 -13.40 -21.64 3.21
C TYR A 172 -12.08 -21.49 3.98
N ASP A 173 -11.46 -22.61 4.36
CA ASP A 173 -10.07 -22.59 4.85
C ASP A 173 -9.11 -22.37 3.67
N ARG A 174 -8.79 -21.10 3.41
CA ARG A 174 -8.00 -20.64 2.24
C ARG A 174 -6.66 -21.36 2.10
N LYS A 175 -5.93 -21.58 3.21
CA LYS A 175 -4.60 -22.21 3.16
C LYS A 175 -4.73 -23.70 2.83
N SER A 176 -5.70 -24.40 3.43
CA SER A 176 -5.98 -25.80 3.11
C SER A 176 -6.34 -25.97 1.64
N LEU A 177 -7.24 -25.14 1.10
CA LEU A 177 -7.57 -25.14 -0.33
C LEU A 177 -6.34 -24.92 -1.22
N LEU A 178 -5.52 -23.91 -0.90
CA LEU A 178 -4.33 -23.59 -1.68
C LEU A 178 -3.27 -24.70 -1.62
N PHE A 179 -3.10 -25.36 -0.47
CA PHE A 179 -2.21 -26.51 -0.35
C PHE A 179 -2.71 -27.66 -1.22
N THR A 180 -4.02 -27.99 -1.17
CA THR A 180 -4.59 -29.03 -2.01
C THR A 180 -4.44 -28.69 -3.49
N LEU A 181 -4.75 -27.47 -3.92
CA LEU A 181 -4.58 -27.05 -5.31
C LEU A 181 -3.12 -27.14 -5.77
N PHE A 182 -2.19 -26.70 -4.91
CA PHE A 182 -0.76 -26.81 -5.18
C PHE A 182 -0.30 -28.26 -5.35
N ILE A 183 -0.82 -29.17 -4.51
CA ILE A 183 -0.54 -30.61 -4.59
C ILE A 183 -1.10 -31.21 -5.87
N THR A 184 -2.31 -30.80 -6.28
CA THR A 184 -2.97 -31.31 -7.50
C THR A 184 -2.26 -30.84 -8.77
N ASP A 185 -2.08 -29.52 -8.92
CA ASP A 185 -1.33 -28.93 -10.02
C ASP A 185 -0.86 -27.52 -9.61
N PRO A 186 0.47 -27.29 -9.49
CA PRO A 186 1.00 -25.99 -9.16
C PRO A 186 0.55 -24.86 -10.10
N ASN A 187 0.23 -25.14 -11.37
CA ASN A 187 -0.27 -24.13 -12.31
C ASN A 187 -1.62 -23.54 -11.91
N LEU A 188 -2.38 -24.19 -11.04
CA LEU A 188 -3.61 -23.64 -10.48
C LEU A 188 -3.33 -22.39 -9.62
N LEU A 189 -2.15 -22.31 -8.97
CA LEU A 189 -1.73 -21.08 -8.28
C LEU A 189 -1.52 -19.92 -9.25
N LYS A 190 -1.00 -20.22 -10.45
CA LYS A 190 -0.82 -19.25 -11.53
C LYS A 190 -2.18 -18.74 -12.03
N GLN A 191 -3.16 -19.63 -12.21
CA GLN A 191 -4.54 -19.24 -12.54
C GLN A 191 -5.15 -18.33 -11.45
N ILE A 192 -5.01 -18.69 -10.16
CA ILE A 192 -5.47 -17.85 -9.04
C ILE A 192 -4.80 -16.48 -9.07
N PHE A 193 -3.49 -16.44 -9.32
CA PHE A 193 -2.74 -15.20 -9.41
C PHE A 193 -3.28 -14.29 -10.50
N HIS A 194 -3.47 -14.82 -11.71
CA HIS A 194 -3.99 -14.07 -12.85
C HIS A 194 -5.43 -13.61 -12.63
N PHE A 195 -6.33 -14.48 -12.16
CA PHE A 195 -7.72 -14.13 -11.90
C PHE A 195 -7.87 -13.06 -10.80
N ASN A 196 -7.08 -13.17 -9.72
CA ASN A 196 -7.02 -12.14 -8.68
C ASN A 196 -6.50 -10.80 -9.20
N LYS A 197 -5.68 -10.78 -10.27
CA LYS A 197 -5.24 -9.53 -10.92
C LYS A 197 -6.35 -8.93 -11.77
N VAL A 198 -7.07 -9.74 -12.56
CA VAL A 198 -8.25 -9.32 -13.33
C VAL A 198 -9.27 -8.65 -12.42
N GLN A 199 -9.61 -9.26 -11.28
CA GLN A 199 -10.57 -8.71 -10.32
C GLN A 199 -10.16 -7.36 -9.68
N LYS A 200 -8.87 -7.02 -9.70
CA LYS A 200 -8.33 -5.80 -9.08
C LYS A 200 -8.04 -4.68 -10.07
N LYS A 201 -8.30 -4.89 -11.36
CA LYS A 201 -7.94 -3.96 -12.45
C LYS A 201 -9.17 -3.50 -13.23
N SER A 202 -9.10 -2.28 -13.73
CA SER A 202 -10.06 -1.72 -14.68
C SER A 202 -9.61 -2.04 -16.11
N PHE A 203 -10.58 -2.17 -17.02
CA PHE A 203 -10.32 -2.46 -18.43
C PHE A 203 -10.98 -1.41 -19.33
N SER A 204 -10.30 -1.06 -20.42
CA SER A 204 -10.82 -0.21 -21.50
C SER A 204 -11.40 -1.09 -22.60
N PRO A 205 -12.71 -1.03 -22.88
CA PRO A 205 -13.34 -1.86 -23.91
C PRO A 205 -13.03 -1.36 -25.32
N CYS A 206 -12.75 -2.28 -26.24
CA CYS A 206 -12.52 -2.01 -27.65
C CYS A 206 -13.26 -3.03 -28.54
N ILE A 207 -13.81 -2.56 -29.66
CA ILE A 207 -14.60 -3.39 -30.59
C ILE A 207 -13.93 -3.39 -31.96
N LEU A 208 -13.98 -4.53 -32.64
CA LEU A 208 -13.39 -4.72 -33.96
C LEU A 208 -14.16 -3.90 -35.00
N LYS A 209 -13.44 -3.07 -35.77
CA LYS A 209 -14.02 -2.30 -36.87
C LYS A 209 -14.38 -3.24 -38.01
N ASN A 210 -15.66 -3.29 -38.39
CA ASN A 210 -16.18 -4.13 -39.47
C ASN A 210 -15.79 -5.61 -39.31
N PRO A 211 -16.35 -6.32 -38.32
CA PRO A 211 -15.92 -7.68 -38.00
C PRO A 211 -16.09 -8.62 -39.20
N PRO A 212 -15.03 -9.35 -39.60
CA PRO A 212 -15.12 -10.36 -40.66
C PRO A 212 -16.09 -11.49 -40.32
N ARG A 213 -16.46 -12.30 -41.32
CA ARG A 213 -17.24 -13.52 -41.07
C ARG A 213 -16.44 -14.46 -40.16
N GLN A 214 -17.13 -15.06 -39.20
CA GLN A 214 -16.51 -16.01 -38.27
C GLN A 214 -15.92 -17.21 -39.01
N ARG A 215 -14.75 -17.66 -38.57
CA ARG A 215 -14.08 -18.84 -39.12
C ARG A 215 -14.72 -20.11 -38.58
N SER A 216 -14.46 -21.22 -39.28
CA SER A 216 -14.89 -22.56 -38.84
C SER A 216 -14.17 -23.00 -37.56
N THR A 217 -12.89 -22.63 -37.43
CA THR A 217 -12.09 -22.85 -36.22
C THR A 217 -12.43 -21.78 -35.19
N SER A 218 -12.69 -22.17 -33.94
CA SER A 218 -12.98 -21.19 -32.90
C SER A 218 -11.74 -20.37 -32.53
N PHE A 219 -11.93 -19.13 -32.07
CA PHE A 219 -10.83 -18.30 -31.61
C PHE A 219 -10.08 -18.93 -30.43
N LYS A 220 -10.79 -19.70 -29.60
CA LYS A 220 -10.21 -20.48 -28.50
C LYS A 220 -9.23 -21.54 -29.00
N ASP A 221 -9.60 -22.27 -30.05
CA ASP A 221 -8.76 -23.37 -30.57
C ASP A 221 -7.56 -22.86 -31.40
N PHE A 222 -7.67 -21.64 -31.93
CA PHE A 222 -6.58 -20.94 -32.60
C PHE A 222 -5.45 -20.55 -31.62
N LEU A 223 -5.80 -20.13 -30.40
CA LEU A 223 -4.84 -19.61 -29.44
C LEU A 223 -4.00 -20.74 -28.84
N SER A 224 -2.68 -20.65 -29.01
CA SER A 224 -1.70 -21.54 -28.41
C SER A 224 -0.44 -20.76 -27.99
N ASP A 225 0.35 -21.34 -27.08
CA ASP A 225 1.59 -20.73 -26.61
C ASP A 225 2.56 -20.41 -27.76
N SER A 226 2.68 -21.31 -28.75
CA SER A 226 3.55 -21.11 -29.91
C SER A 226 3.08 -19.98 -30.81
N VAL A 227 1.79 -19.94 -31.14
CA VAL A 227 1.20 -18.89 -31.99
C VAL A 227 1.35 -17.51 -31.32
N LEU A 228 1.06 -17.42 -30.02
CA LEU A 228 1.17 -16.17 -29.29
C LEU A 228 2.62 -15.70 -29.15
N GLN A 229 3.57 -16.61 -28.91
CA GLN A 229 5.00 -16.26 -28.90
C GLN A 229 5.48 -15.77 -30.25
N GLU A 230 5.03 -16.38 -31.35
CA GLU A 230 5.36 -15.94 -32.70
C GLU A 230 4.83 -14.54 -32.99
N ILE A 231 3.56 -14.26 -32.65
CA ILE A 231 2.94 -12.93 -32.80
C ILE A 231 3.72 -11.87 -32.01
N LEU A 232 4.06 -12.17 -30.76
CA LEU A 232 4.78 -11.25 -29.90
C LEU A 232 6.21 -11.00 -30.42
N THR A 233 6.88 -12.03 -30.92
CA THR A 233 8.22 -11.90 -31.51
C THR A 233 8.19 -10.99 -32.75
N HIS A 234 7.22 -11.19 -33.65
CA HIS A 234 7.04 -10.31 -34.80
C HIS A 234 6.69 -8.88 -34.40
N HIS A 235 5.83 -8.71 -33.39
CA HIS A 235 5.52 -7.39 -32.84
C HIS A 235 6.78 -6.71 -32.28
N ASP A 236 7.63 -7.43 -31.56
CA ASP A 236 8.87 -6.92 -30.97
C ASP A 236 9.87 -6.50 -32.06
N LEU A 237 10.04 -7.33 -33.09
CA LEU A 237 10.85 -7.01 -34.28
C LEU A 237 10.33 -5.79 -35.03
N SER A 238 9.00 -5.64 -35.16
CA SER A 238 8.39 -4.49 -35.84
C SER A 238 8.57 -3.17 -35.09
N ARG A 239 8.73 -3.22 -33.76
CA ARG A 239 8.96 -2.04 -32.93
C ARG A 239 10.42 -1.63 -32.84
N ASP A 240 11.31 -2.62 -32.80
CA ASP A 240 12.76 -2.44 -32.69
C ASP A 240 13.18 -1.48 -31.55
N ASP A 241 12.50 -1.60 -30.40
CA ASP A 241 12.76 -0.76 -29.21
C ASP A 241 13.68 -1.43 -28.18
N GLY A 242 14.26 -2.59 -28.52
CA GLY A 242 15.14 -3.37 -27.66
C GLY A 242 14.43 -4.11 -26.52
N PHE A 243 13.09 -4.10 -26.45
CA PHE A 243 12.33 -4.81 -25.43
C PHE A 243 11.60 -6.04 -25.95
N THR A 244 11.65 -7.11 -25.16
CA THR A 244 10.94 -8.35 -25.44
C THR A 244 9.62 -8.45 -24.65
N SER A 245 8.58 -8.89 -25.33
CA SER A 245 7.29 -9.25 -24.76
C SER A 245 7.33 -10.69 -24.29
N GLN A 246 7.11 -10.90 -23.00
CA GLN A 246 7.05 -12.23 -22.39
C GLN A 246 5.60 -12.67 -22.27
N PHE A 247 5.24 -13.73 -22.97
CA PHE A 247 3.94 -14.37 -22.79
C PHE A 247 3.89 -15.08 -21.43
N GLN A 248 2.95 -14.68 -20.57
CA GLN A 248 2.79 -15.24 -19.24
C GLN A 248 1.75 -16.37 -19.21
N GLY A 249 0.90 -16.50 -20.23
CA GLY A 249 -0.10 -17.54 -20.32
C GLY A 249 -1.48 -16.99 -20.64
N PHE A 250 -2.41 -17.91 -20.85
CA PHE A 250 -3.82 -17.61 -21.05
C PHE A 250 -4.71 -18.54 -20.24
N PHE A 251 -5.91 -18.07 -19.91
CA PHE A 251 -6.94 -18.95 -19.40
C PHE A 251 -8.32 -18.56 -19.91
N HIS A 252 -9.19 -19.55 -19.97
CA HIS A 252 -10.58 -19.39 -20.35
C HIS A 252 -11.44 -19.36 -19.10
N HIS A 253 -12.35 -18.40 -19.03
CA HIS A 253 -13.33 -18.36 -17.98
C HIS A 253 -14.64 -17.87 -18.55
N GLN A 254 -15.67 -18.73 -18.48
CA GLN A 254 -16.95 -18.53 -19.16
C GLN A 254 -16.72 -18.35 -20.68
N ASP A 255 -17.28 -17.29 -21.28
CA ASP A 255 -17.15 -16.96 -22.70
C ASP A 255 -16.04 -15.93 -23.00
N ARG A 256 -15.08 -15.80 -22.09
CA ARG A 256 -13.97 -14.84 -22.16
C ARG A 256 -12.62 -15.54 -22.19
N ILE A 257 -11.69 -14.95 -22.92
CA ILE A 257 -10.32 -15.44 -23.06
C ILE A 257 -9.36 -14.36 -22.58
N TYR A 258 -8.65 -14.64 -21.47
CA TYR A 258 -7.70 -13.71 -20.88
C TYR A 258 -6.28 -14.07 -21.29
N LEU A 259 -5.58 -13.15 -21.93
CA LEU A 259 -4.16 -13.27 -22.27
C LEU A 259 -3.33 -12.37 -21.36
N PHE A 260 -2.22 -12.89 -20.83
CA PHE A 260 -1.32 -12.15 -19.95
C PHE A 260 0.04 -12.00 -20.62
N ILE A 261 0.46 -10.75 -20.82
CA ILE A 261 1.73 -10.40 -21.43
C ILE A 261 2.47 -9.44 -20.51
N ARG A 262 3.79 -9.64 -20.38
CA ARG A 262 4.69 -8.79 -19.61
C ARG A 262 5.71 -8.18 -20.55
N ARG A 263 5.85 -6.85 -20.54
CA ARG A 263 6.85 -6.12 -21.34
C ARG A 263 7.47 -5.03 -20.49
N ALA A 264 8.71 -4.65 -20.75
CA ALA A 264 9.27 -3.39 -20.23
C ALA A 264 8.45 -2.18 -20.76
N SER A 265 8.31 -1.15 -19.93
CA SER A 265 7.55 0.06 -20.26
C SER A 265 8.33 1.33 -19.98
N ASP A 266 8.26 1.81 -18.75
CA ASP A 266 8.82 3.08 -18.32
C ASP A 266 10.20 2.85 -17.71
N SER A 267 11.14 3.75 -17.97
CA SER A 267 12.41 3.79 -17.24
C SER A 267 12.13 4.00 -15.75
N ASP A 268 12.83 3.24 -14.92
CA ASP A 268 12.64 3.25 -13.48
C ASP A 268 13.91 2.85 -12.73
N LEU A 269 13.94 3.17 -11.45
CA LEU A 269 14.99 2.78 -10.53
C LEU A 269 14.67 1.39 -9.94
N ILE A 270 15.35 0.36 -10.41
CA ILE A 270 15.17 -1.01 -9.95
C ILE A 270 16.19 -1.32 -8.84
N LEU A 271 15.71 -1.86 -7.73
CA LEU A 271 16.57 -2.39 -6.67
C LEU A 271 17.13 -3.75 -7.09
N ASN A 272 18.41 -3.79 -7.45
CA ASN A 272 19.17 -5.02 -7.68
C ASN A 272 20.23 -5.17 -6.60
N SER A 273 20.16 -6.23 -5.80
CA SER A 273 21.21 -6.59 -4.83
C SER A 273 21.65 -5.43 -3.89
N ASN A 274 20.69 -4.66 -3.38
CA ASN A 274 20.88 -3.45 -2.55
C ASN A 274 21.49 -2.23 -3.27
N GLN A 275 21.55 -2.24 -4.60
CA GLN A 275 21.91 -1.08 -5.41
C GLN A 275 20.69 -0.66 -6.24
N VAL A 276 20.55 0.65 -6.40
CA VAL A 276 19.53 1.21 -7.28
C VAL A 276 20.15 1.32 -8.67
N VAL A 277 19.62 0.57 -9.64
CA VAL A 277 20.10 0.52 -11.02
C VAL A 277 19.01 1.09 -11.93
N HIS A 278 19.41 1.86 -12.94
CA HIS A 278 18.50 2.27 -14.01
C HIS A 278 18.04 1.03 -14.79
N GLY A 279 16.74 0.80 -14.82
CA GLY A 279 16.11 -0.29 -15.56
C GLY A 279 14.73 0.11 -16.04
N TYR A 280 13.89 -0.87 -16.40
CA TYR A 280 12.53 -0.61 -16.86
C TYR A 280 11.50 -1.33 -16.01
N LYS A 281 10.43 -0.63 -15.63
CA LYS A 281 9.29 -1.24 -14.95
C LYS A 281 8.57 -2.22 -15.90
N PRO A 282 8.24 -3.44 -15.44
CA PRO A 282 7.40 -4.32 -16.23
C PRO A 282 5.96 -3.76 -16.27
N ASP A 283 5.47 -3.42 -17.47
CA ASP A 283 4.03 -3.28 -17.72
C ASP A 283 3.40 -4.65 -17.94
N ARG A 284 2.16 -4.75 -17.47
CA ARG A 284 1.34 -5.95 -17.64
C ARG A 284 0.21 -5.59 -18.56
N ILE A 285 0.22 -6.23 -19.71
CA ILE A 285 -0.80 -6.12 -20.72
C ILE A 285 -1.72 -7.33 -20.52
N ILE A 286 -2.96 -7.06 -20.13
CA ILE A 286 -4.01 -8.05 -20.04
C ILE A 286 -4.99 -7.77 -21.16
N LEU A 287 -5.20 -8.77 -22.02
CA LEU A 287 -6.19 -8.73 -23.10
C LEU A 287 -7.32 -9.68 -22.74
N ASP A 288 -8.52 -9.15 -22.58
CA ASP A 288 -9.75 -9.91 -22.32
C ASP A 288 -10.59 -9.94 -23.60
N PHE A 289 -10.44 -11.02 -24.37
CA PHE A 289 -11.17 -11.23 -25.61
C PHE A 289 -12.53 -11.87 -25.36
N SER A 290 -13.53 -11.44 -26.14
CA SER A 290 -14.74 -12.25 -26.33
C SER A 290 -14.40 -13.56 -27.07
N SER A 291 -15.19 -14.60 -26.84
CA SER A 291 -15.05 -15.91 -27.50
C SER A 291 -15.03 -15.85 -29.03
N ASN A 292 -15.65 -14.83 -29.63
CA ASN A 292 -15.71 -14.60 -31.07
C ASN A 292 -14.64 -13.60 -31.58
N ALA A 293 -13.74 -13.13 -30.72
CA ALA A 293 -12.67 -12.17 -31.03
C ALA A 293 -13.13 -10.79 -31.55
N ASN A 294 -14.42 -10.47 -31.51
CA ASN A 294 -14.94 -9.18 -31.99
C ASN A 294 -14.81 -8.05 -30.96
N GLN A 295 -14.55 -8.37 -29.71
CA GLN A 295 -14.33 -7.41 -28.64
C GLN A 295 -13.07 -7.80 -27.86
N VAL A 296 -12.30 -6.79 -27.45
CA VAL A 296 -11.20 -6.94 -26.51
C VAL A 296 -11.29 -5.85 -25.45
N ASN A 297 -11.19 -6.23 -24.18
CA ASN A 297 -11.02 -5.29 -23.08
C ASN A 297 -9.55 -5.26 -22.70
N LEU A 298 -8.95 -4.07 -22.64
CA LEU A 298 -7.53 -3.85 -22.45
C LEU A 298 -7.24 -3.34 -21.05
N CYS A 299 -6.32 -3.99 -20.34
CA CYS A 299 -5.70 -3.44 -19.14
C CYS A 299 -4.18 -3.37 -19.36
N THR A 300 -3.70 -2.17 -19.67
CA THR A 300 -2.27 -1.83 -19.86
C THR A 300 -2.09 -0.34 -19.54
N LYS A 301 -0.88 0.06 -19.15
CA LYS A 301 -0.53 1.49 -19.07
C LYS A 301 -0.58 2.19 -20.44
N ASN A 302 -0.23 1.47 -21.51
CA ASN A 302 -0.18 2.02 -22.86
C ASN A 302 -1.21 1.32 -23.76
N ILE A 303 -2.43 1.90 -23.81
CA ILE A 303 -3.55 1.37 -24.59
C ILE A 303 -3.18 1.18 -26.06
N LYS A 304 -2.41 2.10 -26.65
CA LYS A 304 -1.96 1.98 -28.05
C LYS A 304 -1.10 0.74 -28.27
N HIS A 305 -0.24 0.38 -27.32
CA HIS A 305 0.59 -0.83 -27.42
C HIS A 305 -0.25 -2.10 -27.26
N GLY A 306 -1.13 -2.14 -26.25
CA GLY A 306 -2.05 -3.25 -26.07
C GLY A 306 -2.94 -3.46 -27.30
N LEU A 307 -3.43 -2.38 -27.92
CA LEU A 307 -4.22 -2.42 -29.15
C LEU A 307 -3.44 -2.98 -30.34
N LYS A 308 -2.17 -2.60 -30.52
CA LYS A 308 -1.34 -3.16 -31.60
C LYS A 308 -1.21 -4.68 -31.47
N ILE A 309 -0.90 -5.16 -30.27
CA ILE A 309 -0.81 -6.61 -30.01
C ILE A 309 -2.16 -7.28 -30.25
N ALA A 310 -3.25 -6.70 -29.73
CA ALA A 310 -4.59 -7.23 -29.94
C ALA A 310 -4.93 -7.33 -31.43
N ASN A 311 -4.68 -6.26 -32.21
CA ASN A 311 -4.87 -6.21 -33.66
C ASN A 311 -4.06 -7.28 -34.38
N SER A 312 -2.79 -7.49 -34.03
CA SER A 312 -1.96 -8.54 -34.62
C SER A 312 -2.56 -9.93 -34.38
N ILE A 313 -3.05 -10.20 -33.16
CA ILE A 313 -3.68 -11.49 -32.81
C ILE A 313 -4.93 -11.73 -33.66
N VAL A 314 -5.87 -10.78 -33.71
CA VAL A 314 -7.09 -10.97 -34.52
C VAL A 314 -6.81 -10.95 -36.01
N SER A 315 -5.83 -10.17 -36.47
CA SER A 315 -5.49 -10.14 -37.90
C SER A 315 -4.97 -11.48 -38.38
N GLN A 316 -4.15 -12.14 -37.56
CA GLN A 316 -3.67 -13.49 -37.87
C GLN A 316 -4.78 -14.53 -37.76
N TYR A 317 -5.67 -14.41 -36.77
CA TYR A 317 -6.83 -15.31 -36.65
C TYR A 317 -7.75 -15.22 -37.87
N PHE A 318 -8.14 -14.01 -38.29
CA PHE A 318 -9.02 -13.78 -39.42
C PHE A 318 -8.33 -13.85 -40.79
N GLU A 319 -6.99 -13.96 -40.83
CA GLU A 319 -6.18 -13.86 -42.06
C GLU A 319 -6.47 -12.58 -42.86
N TYR A 320 -6.80 -11.50 -42.16
CA TYR A 320 -7.23 -10.23 -42.72
C TYR A 320 -6.85 -9.09 -41.78
N GLU A 321 -6.42 -7.95 -42.30
CA GLU A 321 -6.03 -6.82 -41.46
C GLU A 321 -7.21 -6.30 -40.64
N CYS A 322 -7.10 -6.47 -39.32
CA CYS A 322 -8.15 -6.21 -38.35
C CYS A 322 -7.72 -5.09 -37.41
N SER A 323 -8.63 -4.14 -37.13
CA SER A 323 -8.35 -3.03 -36.22
C SER A 323 -9.45 -2.86 -35.18
N PHE A 324 -9.07 -2.90 -33.91
CA PHE A 324 -9.91 -2.52 -32.80
C PHE A 324 -9.99 -1.00 -32.66
N VAL A 325 -11.17 -0.52 -32.29
CA VAL A 325 -11.44 0.89 -31.99
C VAL A 325 -11.95 1.00 -30.56
N ASP A 326 -11.49 2.03 -29.85
CA ASP A 326 -11.90 2.32 -28.49
C ASP A 326 -13.41 2.66 -28.44
N VAL A 327 -14.13 1.99 -27.53
CA VAL A 327 -15.56 2.22 -27.30
C VAL A 327 -15.81 3.54 -26.58
N HIS A 328 -14.80 4.20 -26.02
CA HIS A 328 -14.92 5.55 -25.45
C HIS A 328 -15.45 6.59 -26.47
N ASN A 329 -15.33 6.32 -27.77
CA ASN A 329 -15.94 7.14 -28.83
C ASN A 329 -17.32 6.66 -29.31
N HIS A 330 -17.87 5.58 -28.77
CA HIS A 330 -19.22 5.09 -29.07
C HIS A 330 -20.10 5.10 -27.82
N ASN A 331 -20.68 6.29 -27.61
CA ASN A 331 -21.97 6.49 -26.97
C ASN A 331 -22.00 6.16 -25.46
N ALA A 332 -21.20 6.86 -24.66
CA ALA A 332 -21.31 6.88 -23.20
C ALA A 332 -22.76 7.12 -22.73
N VAL A 333 -23.51 7.93 -23.46
CA VAL A 333 -24.95 8.16 -23.25
C VAL A 333 -25.75 6.86 -23.40
N ALA A 334 -25.45 6.01 -24.39
CA ALA A 334 -26.10 4.71 -24.56
C ALA A 334 -25.70 3.72 -23.46
N GLN A 335 -24.45 3.72 -23.01
CA GLN A 335 -24.01 2.84 -21.91
C GLN A 335 -24.69 3.21 -20.58
N VAL A 336 -24.75 4.50 -20.26
CA VAL A 336 -25.49 5.01 -19.08
C VAL A 336 -26.98 4.70 -19.22
N ARG A 337 -27.55 4.83 -20.44
CA ARG A 337 -28.94 4.44 -20.73
C ARG A 337 -29.18 2.99 -20.39
N THR A 338 -28.38 2.09 -20.95
CA THR A 338 -28.49 0.66 -20.74
C THR A 338 -28.37 0.32 -19.26
N PHE A 339 -27.39 0.89 -18.55
CA PHE A 339 -27.22 0.65 -17.11
C PHE A 339 -28.46 1.05 -16.30
N ILE A 340 -28.97 2.28 -16.47
CA ILE A 340 -30.12 2.75 -15.69
C ILE A 340 -31.39 1.97 -16.07
N SER A 341 -31.61 1.72 -17.37
CA SER A 341 -32.72 0.88 -17.82
C SER A 341 -32.65 -0.53 -17.23
N SER A 342 -31.46 -1.12 -17.17
CA SER A 342 -31.23 -2.43 -16.58
C SER A 342 -31.50 -2.47 -15.07
N CYS A 343 -31.15 -1.41 -14.33
CA CYS A 343 -31.52 -1.24 -12.92
C CYS A 343 -33.04 -1.12 -12.75
N VAL A 344 -33.70 -0.24 -13.51
CA VAL A 344 -35.16 -0.05 -13.47
C VAL A 344 -35.91 -1.34 -13.80
N GLN A 345 -35.43 -2.13 -14.77
CA GLN A 345 -36.01 -3.42 -15.13
C GLN A 345 -35.65 -4.56 -14.16
N LYS A 346 -34.85 -4.28 -13.10
CA LYS A 346 -34.32 -5.27 -12.15
C LYS A 346 -33.58 -6.44 -12.82
N SER A 347 -32.99 -6.18 -13.98
CA SER A 347 -32.23 -7.17 -14.76
C SER A 347 -30.83 -7.45 -14.17
N ILE A 348 -30.35 -6.60 -13.27
CA ILE A 348 -29.07 -6.76 -12.58
C ILE A 348 -29.35 -7.15 -11.13
N PRO A 349 -29.19 -8.43 -10.74
CA PRO A 349 -29.41 -8.86 -9.37
C PRO A 349 -28.40 -8.20 -8.42
N ASN A 350 -28.88 -7.81 -7.23
CA ASN A 350 -28.10 -7.18 -6.16
C ASN A 350 -27.56 -5.77 -6.42
N VAL A 351 -28.02 -5.07 -7.46
CA VAL A 351 -27.72 -3.65 -7.66
C VAL A 351 -29.00 -2.84 -7.45
N SER A 352 -28.95 -1.83 -6.59
CA SER A 352 -30.05 -0.87 -6.37
C SER A 352 -29.52 0.56 -6.35
N MET A 353 -30.24 1.48 -6.97
CA MET A 353 -29.93 2.91 -7.01
C MET A 353 -30.51 3.57 -5.77
N TYR A 354 -29.69 4.39 -5.10
CA TYR A 354 -30.13 5.12 -3.91
C TYR A 354 -30.07 6.64 -4.04
N GLU A 355 -29.34 7.15 -5.04
CA GLU A 355 -29.34 8.58 -5.37
C GLU A 355 -29.26 8.80 -6.88
N LEU A 356 -30.11 9.69 -7.41
CA LEU A 356 -30.12 10.11 -8.81
C LEU A 356 -30.25 11.63 -8.87
N ARG A 357 -29.26 12.31 -9.46
CA ARG A 357 -29.22 13.78 -9.55
C ARG A 357 -29.37 14.26 -11.00
N PHE A 358 -30.29 15.20 -11.19
CA PHE A 358 -30.56 15.86 -12.46
C PHE A 358 -30.10 17.31 -12.46
N LEU A 359 -29.59 17.75 -13.60
CA LEU A 359 -29.30 19.13 -13.93
C LEU A 359 -30.61 19.85 -14.28
N SER A 360 -30.91 20.96 -13.59
CA SER A 360 -32.01 21.84 -14.00
C SER A 360 -31.57 22.74 -15.14
N SER A 361 -32.53 23.26 -15.92
CA SER A 361 -32.29 24.27 -16.96
C SER A 361 -31.81 25.62 -16.39
N LYS A 362 -31.92 25.84 -15.08
CA LYS A 362 -31.34 26.99 -14.38
C LYS A 362 -29.96 26.63 -13.79
N PRO A 363 -28.93 27.47 -13.98
CA PRO A 363 -27.61 27.23 -13.41
C PRO A 363 -27.69 27.14 -11.88
N ARG A 364 -26.92 26.21 -11.29
CA ARG A 364 -26.80 25.95 -9.83
C ARG A 364 -28.03 25.36 -9.13
N THR A 365 -29.04 24.89 -9.87
CA THR A 365 -30.17 24.14 -9.30
C THR A 365 -30.14 22.67 -9.73
N TYR A 366 -30.20 21.77 -8.75
CA TYR A 366 -30.19 20.32 -8.96
C TYR A 366 -31.45 19.71 -8.40
N LEU A 367 -32.04 18.77 -9.12
CA LEU A 367 -33.08 17.90 -8.57
C LEU A 367 -32.41 16.59 -8.15
N THR A 368 -32.39 16.28 -6.85
CA THR A 368 -31.83 15.02 -6.35
C THR A 368 -32.96 14.14 -5.84
N LEU A 369 -33.10 12.95 -6.42
CA LEU A 369 -33.96 11.88 -5.89
C LEU A 369 -33.09 10.99 -5.00
N THR A 370 -33.43 10.91 -3.72
CA THR A 370 -32.75 10.02 -2.76
C THR A 370 -33.80 9.14 -2.10
N THR A 371 -33.71 7.82 -2.33
CA THR A 371 -34.61 6.81 -1.75
C THR A 371 -33.95 5.45 -1.88
N ASP A 372 -34.30 4.53 -1.00
CA ASP A 372 -33.95 3.12 -1.05
C ASP A 372 -34.49 2.35 -2.28
N ASN A 373 -35.43 2.94 -3.05
CA ASN A 373 -36.04 2.30 -4.23
C ASN A 373 -36.31 3.31 -5.36
N ILE A 374 -35.24 3.89 -5.92
CA ILE A 374 -35.34 4.83 -7.04
C ILE A 374 -35.98 4.17 -8.26
N GLU A 375 -35.70 2.89 -8.49
CA GLU A 375 -36.26 2.10 -9.59
C GLU A 375 -37.79 2.13 -9.57
N GLY A 376 -38.39 1.86 -8.40
CA GLY A 376 -39.84 1.85 -8.23
C GLY A 376 -40.45 3.25 -8.35
N VAL A 377 -39.73 4.29 -7.95
CA VAL A 377 -40.18 5.69 -8.11
C VAL A 377 -40.18 6.10 -9.57
N LEU A 378 -39.12 5.77 -10.33
CA LEU A 378 -39.04 6.06 -11.76
C LEU A 378 -40.15 5.36 -12.55
N GLN A 379 -40.45 4.08 -12.25
CA GLN A 379 -41.55 3.35 -12.88
C GLN A 379 -42.93 3.99 -12.63
N LYS A 380 -43.14 4.56 -11.44
CA LYS A 380 -44.42 5.21 -11.08
C LYS A 380 -44.58 6.60 -11.70
N ILE A 381 -43.47 7.31 -11.92
CA ILE A 381 -43.46 8.67 -12.44
C ILE A 381 -43.44 8.68 -13.98
N GLU A 382 -42.87 7.66 -14.62
CA GLU A 382 -42.74 7.53 -16.08
C GLU A 382 -44.07 7.71 -16.87
N PRO A 383 -45.24 7.23 -16.41
CA PRO A 383 -46.52 7.49 -17.07
C PRO A 383 -46.95 8.97 -17.04
N VAL A 384 -46.49 9.74 -16.06
CA VAL A 384 -46.93 11.12 -15.79
C VAL A 384 -46.02 12.15 -16.45
N VAL A 385 -44.70 11.95 -16.39
CA VAL A 385 -43.71 12.92 -16.91
C VAL A 385 -43.00 12.42 -18.18
N GLY A 386 -43.36 11.24 -18.67
CA GLY A 386 -42.62 10.53 -19.71
C GLY A 386 -41.35 9.88 -19.17
N SER A 387 -40.64 9.14 -20.03
CA SER A 387 -39.40 8.48 -19.62
C SER A 387 -38.32 9.51 -19.36
N VAL A 388 -38.01 9.72 -18.07
CA VAL A 388 -36.92 10.58 -17.58
C VAL A 388 -35.56 10.15 -18.17
N LEU A 389 -35.48 8.92 -18.71
CA LEU A 389 -34.30 8.33 -19.37
C LEU A 389 -34.19 8.69 -20.86
N ARG A 390 -35.11 9.47 -21.42
CA ARG A 390 -35.01 9.96 -22.81
C ARG A 390 -33.79 10.85 -23.00
N ASP A 391 -33.56 11.77 -22.07
CA ASP A 391 -32.45 12.72 -22.12
C ASP A 391 -31.47 12.54 -20.96
N ILE A 392 -30.58 11.56 -21.13
CA ILE A 392 -29.57 11.19 -20.13
C ILE A 392 -28.52 12.28 -19.94
N SER A 393 -28.41 13.24 -20.86
CA SER A 393 -27.50 14.38 -20.69
C SER A 393 -27.86 15.23 -19.47
N LEU A 394 -29.12 15.16 -19.01
CA LEU A 394 -29.59 15.84 -17.80
C LEU A 394 -29.16 15.12 -16.51
N ILE A 395 -28.68 13.88 -16.57
CA ILE A 395 -28.27 13.13 -15.39
C ILE A 395 -26.82 13.47 -15.07
N GLN A 396 -26.61 14.15 -13.94
CA GLN A 396 -25.28 14.54 -13.49
C GLN A 396 -24.53 13.35 -12.87
N HIS A 397 -25.19 12.59 -12.00
CA HIS A 397 -24.62 11.40 -11.38
C HIS A 397 -25.68 10.41 -10.91
N VAL A 398 -25.26 9.15 -10.75
CA VAL A 398 -26.04 8.04 -10.19
C VAL A 398 -25.22 7.42 -9.06
N LYS A 399 -25.81 7.22 -7.89
CA LYS A 399 -25.23 6.39 -6.84
C LYS A 399 -26.04 5.11 -6.70
N SER A 400 -25.32 3.99 -6.69
CA SER A 400 -25.90 2.66 -6.53
C SER A 400 -25.17 1.85 -5.46
N THR A 401 -25.91 0.96 -4.81
CA THR A 401 -25.42 -0.06 -3.90
C THR A 401 -25.38 -1.39 -4.63
N CYS A 402 -24.23 -2.06 -4.57
CA CYS A 402 -24.09 -3.44 -5.05
C CYS A 402 -23.91 -4.38 -3.84
N LEU A 403 -24.94 -5.17 -3.54
CA LEU A 403 -24.96 -6.16 -2.47
C LEU A 403 -24.28 -7.46 -2.91
N ILE A 404 -22.95 -7.44 -2.94
CA ILE A 404 -22.18 -8.69 -2.99
C ILE A 404 -21.84 -9.05 -1.54
N LYS A 405 -22.42 -10.15 -1.04
CA LYS A 405 -22.30 -10.68 0.34
C LYS A 405 -21.28 -9.94 1.24
N LYS A 406 -21.84 -9.10 2.12
CA LYS A 406 -21.22 -8.43 3.28
C LYS A 406 -20.16 -7.34 3.06
N ASN A 407 -20.03 -6.74 1.88
CA ASN A 407 -19.31 -5.45 1.78
C ASN A 407 -20.02 -4.50 0.80
N VAL A 408 -20.56 -3.40 1.32
CA VAL A 408 -21.06 -2.29 0.51
C VAL A 408 -19.86 -1.61 -0.13
N LYS A 409 -19.69 -1.74 -1.44
CA LYS A 409 -18.76 -0.91 -2.23
C LYS A 409 -19.56 0.18 -2.93
N ILE A 410 -19.34 1.43 -2.53
CA ILE A 410 -19.85 2.61 -3.24
C ILE A 410 -18.91 2.86 -4.42
N LEU A 411 -19.44 2.75 -5.64
CA LEU A 411 -18.75 3.15 -6.87
C LEU A 411 -19.13 4.60 -7.18
N ASN A 412 -18.24 5.54 -6.86
CA ASN A 412 -18.38 6.93 -7.30
C ASN A 412 -17.73 7.06 -8.69
N HIS A 413 -18.53 7.34 -9.71
CA HIS A 413 -18.04 7.80 -11.00
C HIS A 413 -18.40 9.29 -11.15
N CYS A 414 -17.38 10.16 -11.16
CA CYS A 414 -17.54 11.60 -11.32
C CYS A 414 -17.64 11.97 -12.81
N LEU A 415 -18.73 12.65 -13.19
CA LEU A 415 -18.80 13.48 -14.39
C LEU A 415 -18.48 14.93 -14.00
N LYS A 416 -17.55 15.55 -14.75
CA LYS A 416 -17.10 16.95 -14.63
C LYS A 416 -18.31 17.88 -14.85
N ILE A 417 -18.67 18.71 -13.86
CA ILE A 417 -19.50 19.91 -14.09
C ILE A 417 -18.55 21.11 -14.23
N SER A 418 -18.70 21.87 -15.31
CA SER A 418 -18.16 23.23 -15.38
C SER A 418 -18.94 24.11 -14.40
N MET A 419 -18.34 24.46 -13.26
CA MET A 419 -18.86 25.52 -12.40
C MET A 419 -18.48 26.89 -12.99
N ASP A 420 -19.41 27.83 -12.95
CA ASP A 420 -19.11 29.25 -13.22
C ASP A 420 -18.05 29.76 -12.24
N LEU A 421 -17.16 30.62 -12.72
CA LEU A 421 -16.10 31.27 -11.94
C LEU A 421 -16.66 31.97 -10.68
N PRO A 422 -15.94 31.94 -9.53
CA PRO A 422 -16.38 32.57 -8.29
C PRO A 422 -16.71 34.06 -8.44
N SER A 423 -17.75 34.52 -7.76
CA SER A 423 -18.22 35.91 -7.85
C SER A 423 -17.16 36.93 -7.44
N CYS A 424 -16.33 36.59 -6.45
CA CYS A 424 -15.22 37.40 -5.95
C CYS A 424 -14.08 37.59 -6.98
N GLN A 425 -13.91 36.70 -7.97
CA GLN A 425 -12.93 36.90 -9.05
C GLN A 425 -13.25 38.12 -9.90
N LYS A 426 -14.55 38.42 -10.11
CA LYS A 426 -14.99 39.58 -10.90
C LYS A 426 -15.02 40.88 -10.10
N GLN A 427 -15.26 40.78 -8.78
CA GLN A 427 -15.45 41.94 -7.90
C GLN A 427 -14.14 42.41 -7.25
N ASN A 428 -13.25 41.49 -6.86
CA ASN A 428 -11.97 41.82 -6.23
C ASN A 428 -10.90 40.74 -6.51
N PRO A 429 -10.22 40.81 -7.68
CA PRO A 429 -9.22 39.83 -8.10
C PRO A 429 -8.06 39.65 -7.11
N ALA A 430 -7.68 40.71 -6.37
CA ALA A 430 -6.63 40.63 -5.35
C ALA A 430 -7.05 39.76 -4.16
N THR A 431 -8.31 39.87 -3.74
CA THR A 431 -8.87 39.04 -2.66
C THR A 431 -9.03 37.59 -3.11
N TYR A 432 -9.50 37.37 -4.34
CA TYR A 432 -9.57 36.04 -4.94
C TYR A 432 -8.21 35.33 -4.99
N ARG A 433 -7.17 36.04 -5.45
CA ARG A 433 -5.79 35.53 -5.50
C ARG A 433 -5.25 35.22 -4.10
N GLN A 434 -5.54 36.08 -3.11
CA GLN A 434 -5.12 35.84 -1.73
C GLN A 434 -5.77 34.58 -1.17
N ILE A 435 -7.09 34.42 -1.34
CA ILE A 435 -7.83 33.23 -0.88
C ILE A 435 -7.29 31.95 -1.54
N ILE A 436 -7.01 31.97 -2.84
CA ILE A 436 -6.40 30.81 -3.52
C ILE A 436 -5.01 30.50 -2.95
N THR A 437 -4.20 31.53 -2.72
CA THR A 437 -2.87 31.38 -2.12
C THR A 437 -2.97 30.75 -0.73
N ASP A 438 -3.91 31.22 0.09
CA ASP A 438 -4.13 30.71 1.45
C ASP A 438 -4.63 29.25 1.42
N LEU A 439 -5.59 28.92 0.55
CA LEU A 439 -6.10 27.55 0.39
C LEU A 439 -5.06 26.56 -0.14
N LEU A 440 -4.08 27.02 -0.91
CA LEU A 440 -3.01 26.20 -1.50
C LEU A 440 -1.72 26.20 -0.68
N THR A 441 -1.62 26.97 0.41
CA THR A 441 -0.35 27.14 1.13
C THR A 441 -0.07 26.09 2.18
N TRP A 442 -1.06 25.42 2.81
CA TRP A 442 -0.90 24.27 3.74
C TRP A 442 -2.24 23.55 4.06
N ASN A 443 -2.17 22.28 4.50
CA ASN A 443 -3.31 21.51 5.04
C ASN A 443 -3.82 22.12 6.36
N ASN A 444 -4.59 23.20 6.25
CA ASN A 444 -5.11 23.95 7.39
C ASN A 444 -6.61 23.73 7.58
N SER A 445 -7.04 24.03 8.79
CA SER A 445 -8.43 24.22 9.17
C SER A 445 -8.73 25.72 9.26
N TYR A 446 -9.78 26.17 8.58
CA TYR A 446 -10.21 27.56 8.60
C TYR A 446 -11.44 27.70 9.48
N ASP A 447 -11.34 28.51 10.54
CA ASP A 447 -12.43 28.73 11.49
C ASP A 447 -13.35 29.83 10.97
N ALA A 448 -14.65 29.53 10.93
CA ALA A 448 -15.69 30.45 10.42
C ALA A 448 -15.30 31.18 9.10
N PRO A 449 -14.93 30.44 8.03
CA PRO A 449 -14.56 31.05 6.76
C PRO A 449 -15.72 31.89 6.21
N ASN A 450 -15.39 33.05 5.66
CA ASN A 450 -16.39 33.94 5.06
C ASN A 450 -16.95 33.34 3.75
N HIS A 451 -17.99 33.97 3.21
CA HIS A 451 -18.68 33.46 2.02
C HIS A 451 -17.75 33.33 0.80
N ASP A 452 -16.88 34.32 0.55
CA ASP A 452 -15.94 34.32 -0.57
C ASP A 452 -14.95 33.15 -0.45
N TYR A 453 -14.48 32.87 0.76
CA TYR A 453 -13.56 31.78 1.06
C TYR A 453 -14.20 30.41 0.77
N LEU A 454 -15.46 30.24 1.17
CA LEU A 454 -16.24 29.04 0.89
C LEU A 454 -16.51 28.88 -0.62
N GLU A 455 -16.86 29.95 -1.32
CA GLU A 455 -17.10 29.92 -2.77
C GLU A 455 -15.84 29.50 -3.54
N VAL A 456 -14.68 30.06 -3.20
CA VAL A 456 -13.39 29.71 -3.83
C VAL A 456 -12.96 28.29 -3.46
N ALA A 457 -13.10 27.88 -2.20
CA ALA A 457 -12.77 26.53 -1.77
C ALA A 457 -13.62 25.48 -2.50
N GLN A 458 -14.93 25.71 -2.62
CA GLN A 458 -15.84 24.84 -3.37
C GLN A 458 -15.49 24.81 -4.87
N TYR A 459 -15.14 25.95 -5.46
CA TYR A 459 -14.68 26.03 -6.84
C TYR A 459 -13.40 25.19 -7.06
N LEU A 460 -12.36 25.37 -6.23
CA LEU A 460 -11.13 24.58 -6.34
C LEU A 460 -11.37 23.09 -6.05
N SER A 461 -12.30 22.76 -5.15
CA SER A 461 -12.71 21.38 -4.91
C SER A 461 -13.42 20.76 -6.12
N SER A 462 -14.23 21.54 -6.84
CA SER A 462 -14.89 21.11 -8.09
C SER A 462 -13.89 20.79 -9.22
N LEU A 463 -12.76 21.52 -9.24
CA LEU A 463 -11.61 21.22 -10.12
C LEU A 463 -10.81 19.99 -9.66
N GLY A 464 -11.12 19.46 -8.47
CA GLY A 464 -10.43 18.34 -7.85
C GLY A 464 -9.13 18.73 -7.15
N PHE A 465 -8.82 20.03 -7.01
CA PHE A 465 -7.58 20.51 -6.39
C PHE A 465 -7.61 20.39 -4.87
N LEU A 466 -8.80 20.52 -4.26
CA LEU A 466 -8.98 20.46 -2.81
C LEU A 466 -9.96 19.36 -2.40
N ASN A 467 -9.64 18.66 -1.32
CA ASN A 467 -10.60 17.87 -0.55
C ASN A 467 -11.05 18.71 0.65
N LEU A 468 -12.35 18.92 0.76
CA LEU A 468 -12.96 19.71 1.82
C LEU A 468 -13.58 18.78 2.86
N ARG A 469 -13.39 19.09 4.14
CA ARG A 469 -14.04 18.43 5.27
C ARG A 469 -14.63 19.50 6.18
N GLU A 470 -15.94 19.56 6.24
CA GLU A 470 -16.66 20.41 7.18
C GLU A 470 -16.80 19.69 8.52
N TYR A 471 -16.49 20.36 9.61
CA TYR A 471 -16.67 19.80 10.94
C TYR A 471 -16.92 20.90 11.97
N TYR A 472 -17.55 20.51 13.08
CA TYR A 472 -17.71 21.36 14.25
C TYR A 472 -16.70 20.96 15.30
N PHE A 473 -16.24 21.94 16.08
CA PHE A 473 -15.41 21.67 17.24
C PHE A 473 -15.85 22.52 18.42
N ILE A 474 -15.51 22.07 19.61
CA ILE A 474 -15.64 22.83 20.84
C ILE A 474 -14.26 23.08 21.45
N ILE A 475 -14.19 24.09 22.31
CA ILE A 475 -13.00 24.38 23.09
C ILE A 475 -13.19 23.76 24.48
N CYS A 476 -12.13 23.11 24.97
CA CYS A 476 -12.20 22.35 26.21
C CYS A 476 -12.55 23.20 27.44
N ALA A 477 -11.87 24.33 27.62
CA ALA A 477 -12.20 25.35 28.60
C ALA A 477 -12.26 26.69 27.86
N ASN A 478 -13.48 27.20 27.65
CA ASN A 478 -13.75 28.45 26.96
C ASN A 478 -14.25 29.48 27.98
N ASP A 479 -13.62 30.65 28.03
CA ASP A 479 -13.98 31.72 28.95
C ASP A 479 -15.37 32.32 28.68
N LYS A 480 -15.92 32.05 27.49
CA LYS A 480 -17.28 32.43 27.09
C LYS A 480 -18.36 31.41 27.47
N ASP A 481 -17.99 30.21 27.92
CA ASP A 481 -18.94 29.19 28.35
C ASP A 481 -19.13 29.31 29.87
N ASP A 482 -20.33 29.71 30.34
CA ASP A 482 -20.58 30.01 31.76
C ASP A 482 -20.23 28.84 32.71
N LEU A 483 -20.39 27.61 32.24
CA LEU A 483 -20.11 26.39 33.00
C LEU A 483 -18.61 26.02 33.02
N ASP A 484 -17.77 26.70 32.25
CA ASP A 484 -16.33 26.49 32.23
C ASP A 484 -15.55 27.37 33.23
N LEU A 485 -16.20 28.34 33.87
CA LEU A 485 -15.57 29.26 34.84
C LEU A 485 -15.05 28.56 36.11
N HIS A 486 -15.47 27.31 36.36
CA HIS A 486 -15.16 26.54 37.58
C HIS A 486 -14.45 25.22 37.31
N VAL A 487 -13.80 25.08 36.15
CA VAL A 487 -13.21 23.80 35.72
C VAL A 487 -11.76 23.67 36.18
N ILE A 488 -11.32 22.42 36.39
CA ILE A 488 -10.01 22.08 37.00
C ILE A 488 -8.82 22.72 36.26
N ASN A 489 -8.91 22.86 34.94
CA ASN A 489 -7.93 23.58 34.14
C ASN A 489 -8.62 24.59 33.22
N PRO A 490 -8.83 25.84 33.66
CA PRO A 490 -9.53 26.87 32.89
C PRO A 490 -8.68 27.39 31.72
N PHE A 491 -7.41 27.01 31.63
CA PHE A 491 -6.49 27.42 30.56
C PHE A 491 -6.39 26.39 29.42
N CYS A 492 -7.15 25.30 29.49
CA CYS A 492 -7.13 24.26 28.45
C CYS A 492 -7.88 24.72 27.19
N ASN A 493 -7.16 25.31 26.23
CA ASN A 493 -7.71 25.77 24.96
C ASN A 493 -7.78 24.68 23.87
N ASN A 494 -7.81 23.41 24.29
CA ASN A 494 -7.79 22.29 23.36
C ASN A 494 -9.02 22.28 22.45
N ARG A 495 -8.82 21.98 21.17
CA ARG A 495 -9.88 21.93 20.16
C ARG A 495 -10.32 20.48 19.98
N LEU A 496 -11.59 20.20 20.26
CA LEU A 496 -12.14 18.85 20.20
C LEU A 496 -13.21 18.81 19.12
N GLU A 497 -12.94 18.02 18.07
CA GLU A 497 -13.88 17.81 16.98
C GLU A 497 -15.10 17.02 17.48
N ILE A 498 -16.29 17.49 17.11
CA ILE A 498 -17.56 16.83 17.39
C ILE A 498 -18.01 16.13 16.11
N ALA A 499 -18.31 14.83 16.21
CA ALA A 499 -18.87 14.07 15.12
C ALA A 499 -20.25 14.64 14.73
N SER A 500 -20.58 14.64 13.44
CA SER A 500 -21.85 15.22 12.96
C SER A 500 -23.10 14.53 13.50
N ASP A 501 -22.97 13.29 13.96
CA ASP A 501 -23.99 12.43 14.55
C ASP A 501 -23.84 12.26 16.07
N TYR A 502 -22.96 13.03 16.71
CA TYR A 502 -22.74 12.96 18.15
C TYR A 502 -24.01 13.24 18.95
N ASP A 503 -24.41 12.29 19.79
CA ASP A 503 -25.58 12.35 20.66
C ASP A 503 -25.20 11.94 22.08
N GLU A 504 -25.28 12.89 23.03
CA GLU A 504 -24.91 12.65 24.43
C GLU A 504 -25.73 11.58 25.13
N ASP A 505 -26.95 11.30 24.66
CA ASP A 505 -27.80 10.28 25.25
C ASP A 505 -27.33 8.85 24.90
N TYR A 506 -26.51 8.71 23.85
CA TYR A 506 -26.06 7.41 23.31
C TYR A 506 -24.54 7.26 23.20
N ASP A 507 -23.80 8.36 23.10
CA ASP A 507 -22.35 8.38 22.91
C ASP A 507 -21.60 8.67 24.23
N ASP A 508 -20.38 8.13 24.32
CA ASP A 508 -19.50 8.40 25.46
C ASP A 508 -19.09 9.90 25.51
N PRO A 509 -18.82 10.47 26.71
CA PRO A 509 -18.33 11.83 26.84
C PRO A 509 -17.05 12.07 26.03
N ILE A 510 -16.94 13.25 25.40
CA ILE A 510 -15.75 13.61 24.63
C ILE A 510 -14.59 13.86 25.59
N MET A 511 -13.61 12.97 25.57
CA MET A 511 -12.41 13.08 26.39
C MET A 511 -11.42 14.08 25.79
N CYS A 512 -11.07 15.12 26.54
CA CYS A 512 -10.02 16.04 26.14
C CYS A 512 -8.64 15.36 26.19
N ASP A 513 -7.91 15.26 25.09
CA ASP A 513 -6.60 14.61 25.06
C ASP A 513 -5.46 15.41 25.73
N LEU A 514 -5.67 16.72 26.00
CA LEU A 514 -4.70 17.56 26.70
C LEU A 514 -4.88 17.60 28.22
N CYS A 515 -6.11 17.69 28.72
CA CYS A 515 -6.38 17.79 30.16
C CYS A 515 -7.20 16.63 30.72
N GLU A 516 -7.57 15.68 29.87
CA GLU A 516 -8.27 14.44 30.21
C GLU A 516 -9.60 14.67 30.95
N ARG A 517 -10.23 15.82 30.70
CA ARG A 517 -11.58 16.18 31.14
C ARG A 517 -12.61 15.55 30.20
N ASP A 518 -13.59 14.90 30.79
CA ASP A 518 -14.82 14.46 30.13
C ASP A 518 -15.65 15.70 29.80
N ILE A 519 -16.01 15.84 28.52
CA ILE A 519 -16.81 16.97 28.05
C ILE A 519 -18.10 16.44 27.46
N LEU A 520 -19.19 16.97 27.97
CA LEU A 520 -20.54 16.83 27.43
C LEU A 520 -20.90 18.17 26.76
N PRO A 521 -20.68 18.33 25.44
CA PRO A 521 -21.07 19.50 24.65
C PRO A 521 -22.46 20.11 24.93
N ASP A 522 -23.54 19.33 24.94
CA ASP A 522 -24.93 19.76 25.10
C ASP A 522 -25.29 19.99 26.56
N THR A 523 -24.92 19.06 27.45
CA THR A 523 -25.12 19.21 28.91
C THR A 523 -24.38 20.42 29.45
N TYR A 524 -23.15 20.68 28.98
CA TYR A 524 -22.36 21.85 29.38
C TYR A 524 -22.61 23.09 28.50
N LYS A 525 -23.56 23.03 27.56
CA LYS A 525 -23.93 24.13 26.65
C LYS A 525 -22.71 24.78 25.98
N LYS A 526 -21.77 23.95 25.53
CA LYS A 526 -20.53 24.38 24.89
C LYS A 526 -20.81 25.14 23.61
N GLN A 527 -20.11 26.24 23.41
CA GLN A 527 -20.16 26.94 22.14
C GLN A 527 -19.51 26.08 21.04
N ARG A 528 -20.29 25.74 20.02
CA ARG A 528 -19.82 25.01 18.84
C ARG A 528 -19.26 25.99 17.81
N TYR A 529 -18.07 25.71 17.31
CA TYR A 529 -17.39 26.48 16.28
C TYR A 529 -17.34 25.68 14.99
N TYR A 530 -17.68 26.33 13.87
CA TYR A 530 -17.57 25.74 12.54
C TYR A 530 -16.16 25.90 11.99
N SER A 531 -15.62 24.84 11.39
CA SER A 531 -14.34 24.85 10.71
C SER A 531 -14.37 24.07 9.40
N LEU A 532 -13.65 24.60 8.41
CA LEU A 532 -13.41 23.94 7.12
C LEU A 532 -11.99 23.39 7.08
N GLY A 533 -11.86 22.06 7.17
CA GLY A 533 -10.60 21.36 6.90
C GLY A 533 -10.33 21.29 5.40
N VAL A 534 -9.14 21.71 4.98
CA VAL A 534 -8.72 21.72 3.58
C VAL A 534 -7.51 20.81 3.42
N THR A 535 -7.58 19.88 2.47
CA THR A 535 -6.44 19.04 2.07
C THR A 535 -6.18 19.17 0.58
N ILE A 536 -4.93 19.51 0.21
CA ILE A 536 -4.55 19.70 -1.19
C ILE A 536 -4.37 18.34 -1.88
N ASN A 537 -4.96 18.20 -3.06
CA ASN A 537 -4.74 17.07 -3.96
C ASN A 537 -3.64 17.39 -4.98
N TYR A 538 -2.39 17.25 -4.56
CA TYR A 538 -1.21 17.56 -5.37
C TYR A 538 -1.20 16.87 -6.74
N LEU A 539 -1.74 15.65 -6.84
CA LEU A 539 -1.80 14.92 -8.12
C LEU A 539 -2.70 15.64 -9.13
N LYS A 540 -3.87 16.12 -8.71
CA LYS A 540 -4.79 16.84 -9.59
C LYS A 540 -4.26 18.20 -10.02
N VAL A 541 -3.55 18.89 -9.13
CA VAL A 541 -2.90 20.16 -9.46
C VAL A 541 -1.76 19.94 -10.47
N ILE A 542 -0.98 18.87 -10.33
CA ILE A 542 0.04 18.50 -11.32
C ILE A 542 -0.58 18.15 -12.67
N GLU A 543 -1.66 17.35 -12.69
CA GLU A 543 -2.37 17.01 -13.94
C GLU A 543 -2.82 18.28 -14.67
N TRP A 544 -3.42 19.24 -13.95
CA TRP A 544 -3.79 20.53 -14.51
C TRP A 544 -2.58 21.31 -15.03
N PHE A 545 -1.47 21.36 -14.28
CA PHE A 545 -0.26 22.05 -14.71
C PHE A 545 0.35 21.43 -15.98
N GLU A 546 0.32 20.10 -16.10
CA GLU A 546 0.75 19.38 -17.30
C GLU A 546 -0.16 19.65 -18.50
N GLU A 547 -1.48 19.78 -18.28
CA GLU A 547 -2.42 20.22 -19.33
C GLU A 547 -2.12 21.65 -19.80
N GLN A 548 -1.76 22.57 -18.87
CA GLN A 548 -1.34 23.93 -19.22
C GLN A 548 0.00 23.95 -19.97
N LEU A 549 0.95 23.08 -19.63
CA LEU A 549 2.19 22.93 -20.39
C LEU A 549 1.93 22.41 -21.81
N ALA A 550 1.06 21.41 -21.95
CA ALA A 550 0.72 20.83 -23.24
C ALA A 550 -0.03 21.81 -24.16
N SER A 551 -0.84 22.71 -23.60
CA SER A 551 -1.60 23.69 -24.38
C SER A 551 -0.73 24.77 -25.06
N LEU A 552 0.50 24.97 -24.57
CA LEU A 552 1.46 25.93 -25.15
C LEU A 552 2.05 25.46 -26.50
N ASN A 553 1.86 24.19 -26.90
CA ASN A 553 2.49 23.59 -28.09
C ASN A 553 4.03 23.70 -28.12
N ILE A 554 4.67 23.75 -26.96
CA ILE A 554 6.13 23.81 -26.81
C ILE A 554 6.68 22.41 -26.50
N THR A 555 7.91 22.10 -26.96
CA THR A 555 8.57 20.84 -26.61
C THR A 555 8.94 20.82 -25.12
N SER A 556 8.17 20.08 -24.33
CA SER A 556 8.41 19.84 -22.91
C SER A 556 8.62 18.36 -22.62
N ASN A 557 9.65 18.02 -21.85
CA ASN A 557 9.92 16.67 -21.36
C ASN A 557 9.78 16.64 -19.84
N LYS A 558 8.91 15.75 -19.34
CA LYS A 558 8.83 15.43 -17.91
C LYS A 558 9.98 14.51 -17.53
N VAL A 559 10.84 14.97 -16.63
CA VAL A 559 12.07 14.25 -16.22
C VAL A 559 11.86 13.51 -14.90
N ALA A 560 11.08 14.10 -14.00
CA ALA A 560 10.62 13.51 -12.76
C ALA A 560 9.25 14.12 -12.41
N THR A 561 8.52 13.54 -11.45
CA THR A 561 7.28 14.18 -10.96
C THR A 561 7.64 15.56 -10.42
N GLY A 562 6.96 16.59 -10.91
CA GLY A 562 7.23 17.99 -10.55
C GLY A 562 8.51 18.58 -11.17
N VAL A 563 9.14 17.95 -12.16
CA VAL A 563 10.34 18.48 -12.85
C VAL A 563 10.20 18.34 -14.37
N TYR A 564 10.27 19.47 -15.07
CA TYR A 564 10.07 19.55 -16.52
C TYR A 564 11.21 20.33 -17.17
N TYR A 565 11.70 19.82 -18.30
CA TYR A 565 12.59 20.55 -19.19
C TYR A 565 11.81 21.03 -20.40
N VAL A 566 11.82 22.34 -20.62
CA VAL A 566 11.05 23.01 -21.67
C VAL A 566 11.99 23.77 -22.58
N ILE A 567 11.87 23.56 -23.89
CA ILE A 567 12.70 24.27 -24.88
C ILE A 567 11.98 25.55 -25.30
N VAL A 568 12.56 26.71 -24.98
CA VAL A 568 12.02 28.03 -25.30
C VAL A 568 13.00 28.73 -26.23
N GLY A 569 12.66 28.86 -27.51
CA GLY A 569 13.59 29.32 -28.54
C GLY A 569 14.79 28.37 -28.66
N THR A 570 15.99 28.84 -28.32
CA THR A 570 17.22 28.04 -28.28
C THR A 570 17.64 27.61 -26.88
N SER A 571 16.90 28.01 -25.84
CA SER A 571 17.25 27.78 -24.43
C SER A 571 16.46 26.63 -23.82
N LEU A 572 17.14 25.81 -23.02
CA LEU A 572 16.50 24.75 -22.23
C LEU A 572 16.19 25.29 -20.82
N VAL A 573 14.91 25.44 -20.49
CA VAL A 573 14.44 25.95 -19.19
C VAL A 573 14.03 24.79 -18.29
N SER A 574 14.42 24.85 -17.02
CA SER A 574 14.01 23.89 -15.99
C SER A 574 12.85 24.45 -15.17
N LEU A 575 11.65 23.87 -15.32
CA LEU A 575 10.51 24.16 -14.47
C LEU A 575 10.41 23.12 -13.36
N ILE A 576 10.39 23.56 -12.11
CA ILE A 576 10.38 22.66 -10.96
C ILE A 576 9.28 23.07 -10.00
N ILE A 577 8.43 22.12 -9.60
CA ILE A 577 7.45 22.23 -8.52
C ILE A 577 8.05 21.52 -7.29
N PRO A 578 8.69 22.24 -6.34
CA PRO A 578 9.49 21.60 -5.29
C PRO A 578 8.68 20.66 -4.38
N ASP A 579 7.45 21.05 -4.02
CA ASP A 579 6.57 20.27 -3.13
C ASP A 579 6.12 18.95 -3.77
N CYS A 580 6.14 18.88 -5.10
CA CYS A 580 5.77 17.71 -5.90
C CYS A 580 7.00 16.94 -6.43
N CYS A 581 8.21 17.40 -6.12
CA CYS A 581 9.44 16.87 -6.67
C CYS A 581 9.75 15.48 -6.11
N SER A 582 9.64 14.43 -6.94
CA SER A 582 9.89 13.05 -6.51
C SER A 582 11.39 12.76 -6.28
N ASP A 583 12.27 13.48 -6.96
CA ASP A 583 13.73 13.35 -6.82
C ASP A 583 14.34 14.69 -6.41
N LYS A 584 14.66 14.82 -5.13
CA LYS A 584 15.23 16.05 -4.57
C LYS A 584 16.62 16.39 -5.10
N SER A 585 17.30 15.49 -5.83
CA SER A 585 18.58 15.81 -6.46
C SER A 585 18.47 16.99 -7.43
N TYR A 586 17.31 17.20 -8.07
CA TYR A 586 17.04 18.33 -8.96
C TYR A 586 16.96 19.69 -8.26
N LEU A 587 16.86 19.71 -6.93
CA LEU A 587 16.89 20.93 -6.11
C LEU A 587 18.30 21.26 -5.60
N THR A 588 19.32 20.50 -6.00
CA THR A 588 20.72 20.81 -5.65
C THR A 588 21.21 22.05 -6.38
N ILE A 589 22.10 22.81 -5.73
CA ILE A 589 22.71 24.02 -6.31
C ILE A 589 23.34 23.69 -7.66
N ASP A 590 24.07 22.58 -7.75
CA ASP A 590 24.77 22.18 -8.98
C ASP A 590 23.81 21.94 -10.14
N LYS A 591 22.65 21.29 -9.90
CA LYS A 591 21.64 21.06 -10.95
C LYS A 591 20.85 22.32 -11.31
N LEU A 592 20.51 23.16 -10.32
CA LEU A 592 19.79 24.42 -10.56
C LEU A 592 20.63 25.44 -11.35
N LYS A 593 21.96 25.31 -11.35
CA LYS A 593 22.89 26.17 -12.10
C LYS A 593 23.24 25.67 -13.51
N ILE A 594 22.65 24.57 -13.99
CA ILE A 594 22.95 24.05 -15.34
C ILE A 594 22.18 24.86 -16.39
N ASN A 595 20.93 25.19 -16.09
CA ASN A 595 19.98 25.78 -17.01
C ASN A 595 19.26 26.95 -16.33
N PRO A 596 18.68 27.90 -17.09
CA PRO A 596 17.67 28.81 -16.55
C PRO A 596 16.56 28.02 -15.85
N ALA A 597 16.18 28.43 -14.64
CA ALA A 597 15.27 27.66 -13.79
C ALA A 597 14.18 28.54 -13.18
N ALA A 598 12.94 28.07 -13.23
CA ALA A 598 11.82 28.66 -12.50
C ALA A 598 11.21 27.64 -11.52
N LEU A 599 11.03 28.07 -10.29
CA LEU A 599 10.38 27.29 -9.23
C LEU A 599 8.92 27.69 -9.12
N ILE A 600 8.02 26.73 -9.32
CA ILE A 600 6.59 26.91 -9.10
C ILE A 600 6.28 26.48 -7.67
N SER A 601 5.92 27.43 -6.81
CA SER A 601 5.74 27.18 -5.37
C SER A 601 4.27 27.20 -4.96
N PHE A 602 3.90 26.28 -4.07
CA PHE A 602 2.63 26.37 -3.31
C PHE A 602 2.75 27.36 -2.15
N ASN A 603 3.95 27.58 -1.61
CA ASN A 603 4.19 28.49 -0.50
C ASN A 603 5.49 29.31 -0.70
N LYS A 604 5.35 30.64 -0.76
CA LYS A 604 6.48 31.55 -0.99
C LYS A 604 7.41 31.68 0.22
N GLU A 605 6.95 31.37 1.43
CA GLU A 605 7.65 31.71 2.68
C GLU A 605 8.76 30.72 3.09
N ASN A 606 8.78 29.51 2.51
CA ASN A 606 9.71 28.44 2.93
C ASN A 606 10.98 28.31 2.08
N PHE A 607 11.12 29.08 0.99
CA PHE A 607 12.30 29.03 0.14
C PHE A 607 13.21 30.21 0.43
N LYS A 608 14.28 29.97 1.20
CA LYS A 608 15.46 30.85 1.28
C LYS A 608 16.62 30.23 0.48
N PRO A 609 16.54 30.18 -0.87
CA PRO A 609 17.61 29.60 -1.66
C PRO A 609 18.88 30.44 -1.56
N PHE A 610 20.04 29.78 -1.58
CA PHE A 610 21.37 30.43 -1.71
C PHE A 610 21.63 30.97 -3.13
N LEU A 611 20.63 30.85 -4.00
CA LEU A 611 20.63 31.23 -5.41
C LEU A 611 19.54 32.27 -5.64
N ASP A 612 19.80 33.22 -6.52
CA ASP A 612 18.79 34.13 -7.07
C ASP A 612 17.88 33.35 -8.03
N LEU A 613 16.90 32.64 -7.46
CA LEU A 613 15.97 31.79 -8.20
C LEU A 613 14.71 32.57 -8.54
N TYR A 614 14.22 32.34 -9.75
CA TYR A 614 12.91 32.84 -10.14
C TYR A 614 11.82 31.94 -9.55
N ILE A 615 11.02 32.48 -8.62
CA ILE A 615 9.97 31.75 -7.90
C ILE A 615 8.61 32.35 -8.26
N VAL A 616 7.71 31.48 -8.74
CA VAL A 616 6.35 31.84 -9.15
C VAL A 616 5.34 31.08 -8.28
N PRO A 617 4.44 31.76 -7.57
CA PRO A 617 3.33 31.11 -6.87
C PRO A 617 2.40 30.40 -7.86
N ILE A 618 2.02 29.16 -7.56
CA ILE A 618 1.07 28.43 -8.41
C ILE A 618 -0.31 29.09 -8.47
N ALA A 619 -0.66 29.85 -7.43
CA ALA A 619 -1.86 30.68 -7.40
C ALA A 619 -1.88 31.72 -8.54
N ASP A 620 -0.71 32.23 -8.94
CA ASP A 620 -0.61 33.26 -10.00
C ASP A 620 -0.92 32.67 -11.37
N LEU A 621 -0.58 31.39 -11.57
CA LEU A 621 -0.94 30.64 -12.77
C LEU A 621 -2.43 30.31 -12.78
N ILE A 622 -3.00 29.88 -11.65
CA ILE A 622 -4.42 29.51 -11.53
C ILE A 622 -5.33 30.73 -11.71
N CYS A 623 -4.91 31.90 -11.21
CA CYS A 623 -5.65 33.15 -11.35
C CYS A 623 -5.42 33.84 -12.71
N GLU A 624 -4.62 33.26 -13.60
CA GLU A 624 -4.19 33.87 -14.87
C GLU A 624 -3.52 35.25 -14.68
N HIS A 625 -2.93 35.51 -13.51
CA HIS A 625 -2.20 36.74 -13.25
C HIS A 625 -0.84 36.74 -13.95
N GLN A 626 -0.28 35.55 -14.14
CA GLN A 626 0.88 35.32 -14.96
C GLN A 626 0.65 34.06 -15.81
N THR A 627 0.95 34.14 -17.10
CA THR A 627 0.85 32.97 -17.98
C THR A 627 2.11 32.14 -17.91
N LEU A 628 1.99 30.83 -18.16
CA LEU A 628 3.14 29.93 -18.18
C LEU A 628 4.15 30.29 -19.28
N SER A 629 3.70 30.92 -20.36
CA SER A 629 4.56 31.47 -21.42
C SER A 629 5.42 32.65 -20.91
N GLU A 630 4.83 33.56 -20.14
CA GLU A 630 5.55 34.68 -19.51
C GLU A 630 6.58 34.17 -18.49
N VAL A 631 6.22 33.17 -17.68
CA VAL A 631 7.15 32.53 -16.73
C VAL A 631 8.35 31.93 -17.46
N LEU A 632 8.10 31.23 -18.58
CA LEU A 632 9.16 30.65 -19.39
C LEU A 632 10.06 31.73 -20.02
N GLY A 633 9.47 32.81 -20.54
CA GLY A 633 10.21 33.95 -21.08
C GLY A 633 11.09 34.64 -20.02
N GLU A 634 10.52 34.98 -18.86
CA GLU A 634 11.26 35.60 -17.76
C GLU A 634 12.36 34.68 -17.22
N ALA A 635 12.14 33.36 -17.20
CA ALA A 635 13.19 32.41 -16.81
C ALA A 635 14.38 32.47 -17.78
N VAL A 636 14.14 32.55 -19.09
CA VAL A 636 15.21 32.70 -20.10
C VAL A 636 15.94 34.04 -19.93
N GLU A 637 15.21 35.13 -19.72
CA GLU A 637 15.79 36.47 -19.54
C GLU A 637 16.66 36.56 -18.28
N LYS A 638 16.22 35.97 -17.16
CA LYS A 638 17.00 35.89 -15.93
C LYS A 638 18.22 34.98 -16.06
N GLY A 639 18.18 34.04 -16.99
CA GLY A 639 19.27 33.12 -17.27
C GLY A 639 19.55 32.16 -16.11
N VAL A 640 20.79 31.66 -16.06
CA VAL A 640 21.21 30.70 -15.03
C VAL A 640 21.27 31.38 -13.65
N PRO A 641 20.68 30.78 -12.60
CA PRO A 641 20.69 31.32 -11.24
C PRO A 641 22.10 31.60 -10.72
N LYS A 642 22.30 32.80 -10.16
CA LYS A 642 23.59 33.23 -9.59
C LYS A 642 23.62 33.00 -8.08
N LEU A 643 24.81 32.74 -7.52
CA LEU A 643 25.00 32.65 -6.08
C LEU A 643 24.85 34.04 -5.45
N LEU A 644 24.09 34.12 -4.37
CA LEU A 644 23.96 35.37 -3.62
C LEU A 644 25.26 35.66 -2.84
N PRO A 645 25.88 36.85 -2.98
CA PRO A 645 27.07 37.21 -2.22
C PRO A 645 26.75 37.37 -0.72
N ASN A 646 27.71 37.03 0.16
CA ASN A 646 27.67 37.22 1.62
C ASN A 646 26.69 36.34 2.44
N VAL A 647 26.22 35.21 1.93
CA VAL A 647 25.47 34.26 2.76
C VAL A 647 26.46 33.42 3.57
N SER A 648 26.55 33.65 4.89
CA SER A 648 27.40 32.84 5.77
C SER A 648 26.96 31.38 5.74
N PHE A 649 27.87 30.46 5.43
CA PHE A 649 27.64 29.00 5.33
C PHE A 649 27.07 28.33 6.61
N GLN A 650 26.92 29.08 7.71
CA GLN A 650 26.49 28.57 9.02
C GLN A 650 24.97 28.64 9.29
N ALA A 651 24.14 29.13 8.36
CA ALA A 651 22.68 29.20 8.52
C ALA A 651 21.92 28.21 7.61
N LEU A 652 22.22 26.92 7.71
CA LEU A 652 21.54 25.85 6.94
C LEU A 652 20.39 25.24 7.76
N ASN A 653 19.18 25.79 7.65
CA ASN A 653 17.96 25.18 8.20
C ASN A 653 16.74 25.52 7.33
N CYS A 654 16.63 24.95 6.12
CA CYS A 654 15.34 24.90 5.43
C CYS A 654 15.00 23.56 4.76
N TYR A 655 15.93 22.61 4.60
CA TYR A 655 15.58 21.23 4.25
C TYR A 655 16.58 20.25 4.90
N PRO A 656 16.13 19.11 5.46
CA PRO A 656 17.04 18.05 5.86
C PRO A 656 17.72 17.55 4.59
N TYR A 657 19.04 17.76 4.51
CA TYR A 657 19.90 17.12 3.52
C TYR A 657 19.54 15.64 3.44
N ILE A 658 19.19 15.15 2.24
CA ILE A 658 19.21 13.72 1.94
C ILE A 658 20.62 13.45 1.41
N PRO A 659 21.50 12.79 2.19
CA PRO A 659 22.78 12.36 1.67
C PRO A 659 22.54 11.31 0.59
N LEU A 660 23.20 11.46 -0.55
CA LEU A 660 23.31 10.40 -1.54
C LEU A 660 23.93 9.16 -0.87
N GLN A 661 23.29 8.00 -1.08
CA GLN A 661 23.52 6.76 -0.35
C GLN A 661 25.00 6.40 -0.16
N GLN A 662 25.36 6.08 1.09
CA GLN A 662 26.32 5.00 1.36
C GLN A 662 25.93 4.20 2.62
N THR A 663 25.88 2.88 2.41
CA THR A 663 25.95 1.77 3.36
C THR A 663 24.93 1.74 4.51
N LYS A 664 24.22 0.61 4.61
CA LYS A 664 23.56 0.16 5.86
C LYS A 664 24.51 0.42 7.04
N LEU A 665 24.23 1.46 7.82
CA LEU A 665 24.68 1.49 9.19
C LEU A 665 24.02 0.28 9.86
N ALA A 666 24.84 -0.62 10.40
CA ALA A 666 24.37 -1.54 11.41
C ALA A 666 23.53 -0.70 12.39
N THR A 667 22.29 -1.12 12.64
CA THR A 667 21.48 -0.58 13.73
C THR A 667 22.39 -0.56 14.94
N GLN A 668 22.87 0.63 15.33
CA GLN A 668 23.52 0.78 16.62
C GLN A 668 22.50 0.27 17.63
N GLU A 669 22.88 -0.77 18.37
CA GLU A 669 22.12 -1.23 19.51
C GLU A 669 21.84 0.01 20.37
N LYS A 670 20.57 0.33 20.55
CA LYS A 670 20.15 1.47 21.37
C LYS A 670 20.31 1.07 22.82
N THR A 671 21.54 1.14 23.32
CA THR A 671 21.84 0.79 24.68
C THR A 671 21.62 2.01 25.59
N LEU A 672 20.59 1.94 26.43
CA LEU A 672 20.25 2.95 27.43
C LEU A 672 20.75 2.49 28.79
N GLN A 673 21.75 3.17 29.34
CA GLN A 673 22.34 2.85 30.65
C GLN A 673 21.49 3.44 31.77
N LEU A 674 20.81 2.60 32.54
CA LEU A 674 20.08 2.99 33.74
C LEU A 674 21.06 3.13 34.93
N GLN A 675 21.00 4.27 35.62
CA GLN A 675 21.75 4.58 36.82
C GLN A 675 20.81 5.17 37.89
N ILE A 676 21.02 4.83 39.15
CA ILE A 676 20.26 5.40 40.28
C ILE A 676 21.25 6.12 41.17
N LYS A 677 21.05 7.42 41.39
CA LYS A 677 21.92 8.25 42.25
C LYS A 677 21.04 9.03 43.22
N ASN A 678 21.27 8.88 44.52
CA ASN A 678 20.56 9.61 45.58
C ASN A 678 19.02 9.53 45.50
N GLY A 679 18.49 8.38 45.08
CA GLY A 679 17.05 8.17 44.90
C GLY A 679 16.46 8.78 43.61
N ASN A 680 17.28 9.34 42.72
CA ASN A 680 16.88 9.82 41.40
C ASN A 680 17.25 8.81 40.31
N ILE A 681 16.44 8.75 39.25
CA ILE A 681 16.62 7.82 38.14
C ILE A 681 17.26 8.56 36.96
N TYR A 682 18.41 8.04 36.51
CA TYR A 682 19.16 8.56 35.38
C TYR A 682 19.23 7.52 34.26
N ILE A 683 19.06 7.96 33.01
CA ILE A 683 19.31 7.14 31.82
C ILE A 683 20.35 7.86 30.98
N ASN A 684 21.48 7.21 30.68
CA ASN A 684 22.63 7.83 30.02
C ASN A 684 23.04 9.16 30.68
N ASP A 685 23.10 9.17 32.01
CA ASP A 685 23.43 10.33 32.86
C ASP A 685 22.42 11.51 32.79
N ILE A 686 21.24 11.30 32.19
CA ILE A 686 20.14 12.27 32.15
C ILE A 686 19.08 11.88 33.17
N GLU A 687 18.72 12.80 34.08
CA GLU A 687 17.64 12.58 35.05
C GLU A 687 16.30 12.42 34.33
N VAL A 688 15.64 11.27 34.45
CA VAL A 688 14.43 10.96 33.66
C VAL A 688 13.14 10.96 34.48
N VAL A 689 13.23 10.86 35.81
CA VAL A 689 12.09 11.00 36.73
C VAL A 689 12.43 12.08 37.76
N ASN A 690 11.57 13.10 37.85
CA ASN A 690 11.72 14.20 38.80
C ASN A 690 11.31 13.72 40.21
N LYS A 691 12.15 13.99 41.21
CA LYS A 691 11.94 13.71 42.64
C LYS A 691 10.60 14.23 43.21
N GLN A 692 10.00 15.24 42.58
CA GLN A 692 8.71 15.81 42.98
C GLN A 692 7.52 14.87 42.69
N SER A 693 7.67 13.86 41.82
CA SER A 693 6.62 12.87 41.54
C SER A 693 6.79 11.63 42.42
N LYS A 694 6.36 11.72 43.69
CA LYS A 694 6.45 10.60 44.66
C LYS A 694 5.78 9.32 44.13
N LEU A 695 4.62 9.46 43.48
CA LEU A 695 3.87 8.35 42.89
C LEU A 695 4.59 7.73 41.67
N GLY A 696 5.12 8.56 40.76
CA GLY A 696 5.86 8.08 39.59
C GLY A 696 7.16 7.36 39.97
N MET A 697 7.87 7.87 41.00
CA MET A 697 9.05 7.22 41.57
C MET A 697 8.70 5.84 42.14
N ASN A 698 7.63 5.73 42.93
CA ASN A 698 7.22 4.45 43.52
C ASN A 698 6.81 3.44 42.45
N ILE A 699 6.04 3.86 41.43
CA ILE A 699 5.68 3.00 40.30
C ILE A 699 6.94 2.51 39.55
N PHE A 700 7.90 3.40 39.30
CA PHE A 700 9.14 3.02 38.63
C PHE A 700 9.96 2.03 39.46
N PHE A 701 10.05 2.21 40.78
CA PHE A 701 10.75 1.28 41.66
C PHE A 701 10.09 -0.11 41.68
N ILE A 702 8.76 -0.20 41.64
CA ILE A 702 8.04 -1.49 41.53
C ILE A 702 8.40 -2.21 40.23
N LEU A 703 8.39 -1.48 39.09
CA LEU A 703 8.79 -2.05 37.79
C LEU A 703 10.27 -2.46 37.78
N LEU A 704 11.12 -1.69 38.46
CA LEU A 704 12.55 -1.95 38.59
C LEU A 704 12.83 -3.16 39.47
N GLU A 705 12.11 -3.35 40.58
CA GLU A 705 12.24 -4.52 41.45
C GLU A 705 11.89 -5.80 40.70
N GLN A 706 10.80 -5.81 39.94
CA GLN A 706 10.44 -6.95 39.09
C GLN A 706 11.50 -7.21 38.02
N PHE A 707 11.99 -6.15 37.35
CA PHE A 707 13.07 -6.27 36.36
C PHE A 707 14.36 -6.86 36.96
N TRP A 708 14.71 -6.44 38.18
CA TRP A 708 15.86 -6.95 38.92
C TRP A 708 15.68 -8.40 39.37
N HIS A 709 14.47 -8.76 39.78
CA HIS A 709 14.15 -10.14 40.13
C HIS A 709 14.34 -11.05 38.92
N ASP A 710 13.74 -10.72 37.78
CA ASP A 710 13.87 -11.51 36.55
C ASP A 710 15.33 -11.60 36.06
N PHE A 711 16.08 -10.49 36.18
CA PHE A 711 17.50 -10.46 35.85
C PHE A 711 18.35 -11.35 36.78
N LYS A 712 18.08 -11.35 38.10
CA LYS A 712 18.80 -12.19 39.07
C LYS A 712 18.49 -13.68 38.90
N GLU A 713 17.24 -14.01 38.57
CA GLU A 713 16.79 -15.38 38.31
C GLU A 713 17.26 -15.91 36.95
N GLY A 714 17.96 -15.08 36.15
CA GLY A 714 18.49 -15.48 34.84
C GLY A 714 17.41 -15.69 33.77
N ILE A 715 16.25 -15.06 33.95
CA ILE A 715 15.15 -15.14 32.99
C ILE A 715 15.57 -14.41 31.71
N PRO A 716 15.39 -14.99 30.51
CA PRO A 716 15.77 -14.33 29.27
C PRO A 716 14.88 -13.10 28.99
N PRO A 717 15.41 -12.03 28.35
CA PRO A 717 14.69 -10.77 28.09
C PRO A 717 13.28 -10.90 27.50
N GLU A 718 13.05 -11.90 26.65
CA GLU A 718 11.74 -12.18 26.04
C GLU A 718 10.70 -12.58 27.10
N GLN A 719 11.14 -13.22 28.18
CA GLN A 719 10.30 -13.83 29.22
C GLN A 719 10.22 -12.97 30.50
N HIS A 720 10.85 -11.80 30.55
CA HIS A 720 10.70 -10.87 31.69
C HIS A 720 9.21 -10.57 31.95
N LYS A 721 8.79 -10.73 33.20
CA LYS A 721 7.39 -10.66 33.62
C LYS A 721 6.89 -9.22 33.54
N THR A 722 5.67 -9.07 33.02
CA THR A 722 4.93 -7.81 33.08
C THR A 722 4.16 -7.73 34.39
N LEU A 723 3.87 -6.51 34.85
CA LEU A 723 2.94 -6.25 35.95
C LEU A 723 1.65 -5.63 35.43
N SER A 724 0.50 -6.14 35.87
CA SER A 724 -0.79 -5.51 35.59
C SER A 724 -0.98 -4.28 36.47
N ILE A 725 -1.92 -3.42 36.09
CA ILE A 725 -2.29 -2.25 36.88
C ILE A 725 -2.75 -2.64 38.29
N GLY A 726 -3.49 -3.74 38.43
CA GLY A 726 -3.91 -4.28 39.72
C GLY A 726 -2.70 -4.67 40.59
N GLN A 727 -1.73 -5.39 40.03
CA GLN A 727 -0.51 -5.78 40.78
C GLN A 727 0.33 -4.57 41.22
N ILE A 728 0.38 -3.52 40.39
CA ILE A 728 1.03 -2.27 40.75
C ILE A 728 0.22 -1.55 41.85
N ALA A 729 -1.11 -1.58 41.80
CA ALA A 729 -1.98 -0.99 42.81
C ALA A 729 -1.84 -1.68 44.17
N ASP A 730 -1.79 -3.02 44.17
CA ASP A 730 -1.60 -3.84 45.36
C ASP A 730 -0.24 -3.51 46.01
N SER A 731 0.81 -3.37 45.19
CA SER A 731 2.17 -3.03 45.64
C SER A 731 2.28 -1.59 46.17
N LEU A 732 1.37 -0.69 45.77
CA LEU A 732 1.28 0.70 46.26
C LEU A 732 0.34 0.88 47.46
N GLY A 733 -0.34 -0.17 47.90
CA GLY A 733 -1.25 -0.14 49.07
C GLY A 733 -2.74 -0.04 48.74
N ASN A 734 -3.23 -0.75 47.72
CA ASN A 734 -4.64 -0.86 47.31
C ASN A 734 -5.27 0.49 46.89
N ILE A 735 -4.77 1.03 45.79
CA ILE A 735 -5.32 2.23 45.16
C ILE A 735 -6.67 1.91 44.49
N SER A 736 -7.71 2.71 44.80
CA SER A 736 -9.07 2.54 44.25
C SER A 736 -9.22 3.03 42.80
N ASP A 737 -8.51 4.10 42.42
CA ASP A 737 -8.54 4.67 41.06
C ASP A 737 -7.24 4.34 40.32
N THR A 738 -7.21 3.13 39.78
CA THR A 738 -6.02 2.58 39.16
C THR A 738 -5.73 3.17 37.77
N GLU A 739 -6.73 3.74 37.09
CA GLU A 739 -6.54 4.44 35.82
C GLU A 739 -5.84 5.79 36.03
N GLN A 740 -6.34 6.62 36.95
CA GLN A 740 -5.78 7.95 37.19
C GLN A 740 -4.45 7.92 37.93
N GLN A 741 -4.28 6.97 38.86
CA GLN A 741 -3.12 6.96 39.74
C GLN A 741 -2.01 5.99 39.31
N ILE A 742 -2.25 5.13 38.29
CA ILE A 742 -1.24 4.19 37.81
C ILE A 742 -1.07 4.29 36.30
N ARG A 743 -2.12 4.07 35.50
CA ARG A 743 -1.99 4.09 34.03
C ARG A 743 -1.54 5.46 33.51
N LYS A 744 -2.20 6.54 33.92
CA LYS A 744 -1.85 7.90 33.49
C LYS A 744 -0.42 8.31 33.89
N PRO A 745 0.04 8.08 35.13
CA PRO A 745 1.44 8.29 35.50
C PRO A 745 2.43 7.49 34.66
N ILE A 746 2.16 6.22 34.33
CA ILE A 746 3.03 5.41 33.48
C ILE A 746 3.12 6.00 32.06
N ASN A 747 1.97 6.32 31.45
CA ASN A 747 1.92 6.92 30.12
C ASN A 747 2.67 8.27 30.08
N ARG A 748 2.50 9.08 31.13
CA ARG A 748 3.19 10.36 31.29
C ARG A 748 4.70 10.17 31.45
N MET A 749 5.14 9.16 32.20
CA MET A 749 6.56 8.79 32.31
C MET A 749 7.12 8.36 30.96
N GLN A 750 6.48 7.43 30.25
CA GLN A 750 6.92 6.99 28.91
C GLN A 750 7.11 8.17 27.94
N LYS A 751 6.14 9.09 27.89
CA LYS A 751 6.23 10.30 27.05
C LYS A 751 7.37 11.21 27.49
N THR A 752 7.44 11.55 28.78
CA THR A 752 8.44 12.49 29.32
C THR A 752 9.87 11.96 29.15
N MET A 753 10.08 10.67 29.42
CA MET A 753 11.38 10.03 29.27
C MET A 753 11.84 10.02 27.80
N ALA A 754 10.94 9.64 26.89
CA ALA A 754 11.25 9.62 25.45
C ALA A 754 11.58 11.02 24.91
N GLU A 755 10.77 12.03 25.24
CA GLU A 755 10.99 13.42 24.79
C GLU A 755 12.30 14.00 25.35
N LYS A 756 12.56 13.78 26.66
CA LYS A 756 13.77 14.31 27.32
C LYS A 756 15.04 13.67 26.77
N LEU A 757 15.04 12.36 26.55
CA LEU A 757 16.19 11.65 25.99
C LEU A 757 16.39 11.96 24.51
N ALA A 758 15.32 12.04 23.71
CA ALA A 758 15.41 12.39 22.31
C ALA A 758 15.98 13.81 22.12
N LYS A 759 15.52 14.77 22.92
CA LYS A 759 16.01 16.15 22.90
C LYS A 759 17.48 16.27 23.30
N THR A 760 17.93 15.48 24.28
CA THR A 760 19.27 15.63 24.89
C THR A 760 20.33 14.78 24.19
N LEU A 761 19.99 13.58 23.74
CA LEU A 761 20.92 12.65 23.09
C LEU A 761 20.89 12.74 21.56
N GLY A 762 19.90 13.41 20.97
CA GLY A 762 19.71 13.43 19.51
C GLY A 762 19.36 12.05 18.93
N LEU A 763 18.96 11.09 19.77
CA LEU A 763 18.59 9.74 19.40
C LEU A 763 17.06 9.64 19.21
N ASN A 764 16.62 8.79 18.27
CA ASN A 764 15.19 8.50 18.08
C ASN A 764 14.68 7.55 19.18
N VAL A 765 14.50 8.05 20.40
CA VAL A 765 13.98 7.29 21.56
C VAL A 765 12.45 7.26 21.50
N LYS A 766 11.88 6.04 21.49
CA LYS A 766 10.44 5.80 21.47
C LYS A 766 9.88 5.64 22.89
N ARG A 767 8.56 5.80 23.03
CA ARG A 767 7.84 5.68 24.31
C ARG A 767 8.06 4.32 25.01
N ASP A 768 8.17 3.25 24.23
CA ASP A 768 8.37 1.88 24.75
C ASP A 768 9.84 1.48 24.92
N ASP A 769 10.80 2.37 24.64
CA ASP A 769 12.24 2.06 24.74
C ASP A 769 12.72 1.97 26.21
N ILE A 770 11.88 2.30 27.21
CA ILE A 770 12.24 2.26 28.64
C ILE A 770 11.20 1.49 29.45
N ILE A 771 9.94 1.94 29.45
CA ILE A 771 8.83 1.20 30.03
C ILE A 771 8.01 0.67 28.86
N GLN A 772 7.91 -0.65 28.75
CA GLN A 772 7.23 -1.33 27.66
C GLN A 772 5.79 -1.68 28.07
N THR A 773 4.82 -1.32 27.23
CA THR A 773 3.42 -1.74 27.37
C THR A 773 3.18 -2.99 26.51
N LEU A 774 2.72 -4.09 27.10
CA LEU A 774 2.44 -5.35 26.39
C LEU A 774 1.02 -5.85 26.69
N PRO A 775 0.38 -6.60 25.77
CA PRO A 775 -0.90 -7.26 26.06
C PRO A 775 -0.76 -8.19 27.27
N TRP A 776 -1.67 -8.08 28.24
CA TRP A 776 -1.69 -8.93 29.43
C TRP A 776 -2.22 -10.32 29.08
N SER A 777 -1.58 -11.39 29.55
CA SER A 777 -1.98 -12.77 29.29
C SER A 777 -3.10 -13.29 30.21
N GLY A 778 -3.77 -12.41 30.95
CA GLY A 778 -4.96 -12.71 31.74
C GLY A 778 -6.24 -12.60 30.91
N ILE A 779 -7.23 -13.42 31.22
CA ILE A 779 -8.46 -13.67 30.45
C ILE A 779 -9.24 -12.35 30.17
N GLY A 780 -9.09 -11.77 28.98
CA GLY A 780 -9.88 -10.63 28.50
C GLY A 780 -9.14 -9.79 27.44
N ILE A 781 -9.80 -9.44 26.33
CA ILE A 781 -9.19 -8.83 25.12
C ILE A 781 -8.81 -7.33 25.30
N LYS A 782 -8.67 -6.81 26.53
CA LYS A 782 -8.44 -5.36 26.77
C LYS A 782 -7.48 -4.98 27.90
N GLU A 783 -6.75 -5.92 28.51
CA GLU A 783 -5.80 -5.59 29.59
C GLU A 783 -4.35 -5.50 29.11
N TYR A 784 -3.59 -4.54 29.63
CA TYR A 784 -2.18 -4.30 29.33
C TYR A 784 -1.33 -4.47 30.59
N GLY A 785 -0.14 -5.04 30.43
CA GLY A 785 0.91 -5.09 31.44
C GLY A 785 2.07 -4.18 31.12
N TYR A 786 2.79 -3.77 32.16
CA TYR A 786 3.94 -2.87 32.09
C TYR A 786 5.19 -3.56 32.62
N ARG A 787 6.33 -3.33 31.96
CA ARG A 787 7.66 -3.76 32.45
C ARG A 787 8.74 -2.77 32.00
N LEU A 788 9.90 -2.78 32.65
CA LEU A 788 11.09 -2.15 32.06
C LEU A 788 11.58 -2.96 30.86
N ASN A 789 12.01 -2.28 29.80
CA ASN A 789 12.39 -2.91 28.53
C ASN A 789 13.79 -3.55 28.62
N PRO A 790 13.90 -4.89 28.58
CA PRO A 790 15.19 -5.58 28.76
C PRO A 790 16.07 -5.58 27.50
N PHE A 791 15.53 -5.18 26.34
CA PHE A 791 16.28 -5.13 25.08
C PHE A 791 17.04 -3.82 24.88
N THR A 792 16.62 -2.78 25.58
CA THR A 792 17.16 -1.43 25.43
C THR A 792 17.84 -0.94 26.70
N LEU A 793 17.44 -1.41 27.89
CA LEU A 793 18.04 -0.98 29.15
C LEU A 793 19.20 -1.89 29.58
N LEU A 794 20.34 -1.29 29.89
CA LEU A 794 21.44 -1.93 30.62
C LEU A 794 21.58 -1.31 32.01
N LEU A 795 21.70 -2.16 33.02
CA LEU A 795 22.02 -1.73 34.38
C LEU A 795 23.52 -1.46 34.48
N LYS A 796 23.90 -0.20 34.73
CA LYS A 796 25.30 0.12 35.04
C LYS A 796 25.52 -0.09 36.53
N LYS A 797 26.50 -0.91 36.90
CA LYS A 797 26.91 -1.13 38.28
C LYS A 797 27.64 0.11 38.81
N SER A 798 26.87 1.11 39.24
CA SER A 798 27.40 2.28 39.95
C SER A 798 26.71 2.37 41.31
N TYR A 799 27.42 1.89 42.33
CA TYR A 799 27.17 2.02 43.78
C TYR A 799 25.70 2.01 44.22
N PHE A 800 25.13 0.80 44.35
CA PHE A 800 24.04 0.58 45.30
C PHE A 800 24.65 0.46 46.69
N LEU A 801 24.67 1.56 47.43
CA LEU A 801 24.77 1.62 48.88
C LEU A 801 23.61 2.49 49.38
#